data_AF-A0AAU8PSW7-F1
#
_entry.id   AF-A0AAU8PSW7-F1
#
_cell.length_a   1.000
_cell.length_b   1.000
_cell.length_c   1.000
_cell.angle_alpha   90.00
_cell.angle_beta   90.00
_cell.angle_gamma   90.00
#
_symmetry.space_group_name_H-M   'P 1'
#
loop_
_entity.id
_entity.type
_entity.pdbx_description
1 polymer ?
#
loop_
_entity_poly.entity_id
_entity_poly.type
_entity_poly.pdbx_seq_one_letter_code
_entity_poly.pdbx_strand_id
1 'polypeptide(L)'
;MGKKIPGTVWIFIGFIPWILYWALSGPGLWTEAVTAGLTAALVLNAYRFRQRQVKTMELVTLAFFVAHFAVTVVLGSPLFKTCSAVLAGAALAVMAWGTLLAGSPFTYQYACEDWPREYWRHPLFYRTNALITAVWGAIFTFNAALGVLALAWPEARLWLTVVVPNAAIGAGIAFSLFFPTWYPRHILAREIAAREPYRWSDPVFGPTRPAGEAEHDVIVVGAGIGGLTTAALLARRGLKVLVAEQHHRPGGFCTSWERHVRRDGERLRYVFDAGVHDVSGLGPRGPVTNLLRRLEIGDRLEWRRVGHEYVLPGFRLKVPGTAEELVRVLQARFPAEREAIAAFFAEMEGVYRDLYAGVERTGGVPCPPRTPGEMLAYPRTHPYAFRWMDLPYPVMLERFFQNASLKRFLLLLTGYLGDRPEALTAAQMAPLFGYYFDGGYYPVGGSQALADVLADVIEAHGGRVLLRAPVERILIEGGRAAGVILAGGQVHRAGAVIAGADVRKTFLELVGREHLLPDFVRRIEDLEFSTSAFAVFLGVDFVPDLEPVTLVYTEDGRGLGIMTPSRVDPGLAPPGHAAITLLTLVPRAEATTWDRRMPDYARRKREFGDALIALAELVLPGLREHIVFREEASPATFARYARTTGGAIYGPAAGQWRPPAKSPVERLYLAGAGVFPGAGIEAVVISGTLAADAVYPER
;
A
#
# COMPACT_ATOMS: atom_id res chain seq x y z
N MET A 1 27.98 1.48 28.64
CA MET A 1 27.86 0.70 27.39
C MET A 1 29.10 0.96 26.54
N GLY A 2 30.01 -0.01 26.41
CA GLY A 2 31.19 0.13 25.57
C GLY A 2 30.78 0.29 24.10
N LYS A 3 31.39 1.23 23.37
CA LYS A 3 31.15 1.38 21.92
C LYS A 3 31.49 0.07 21.23
N LYS A 4 30.50 -0.55 20.58
CA LYS A 4 30.67 -1.74 19.76
C LYS A 4 31.62 -1.40 18.60
N ILE A 5 32.65 -2.22 18.40
CA ILE A 5 33.59 -2.05 17.28
C ILE A 5 32.80 -2.21 15.96
N PRO A 6 32.86 -1.25 15.03
CA PRO A 6 32.15 -1.36 13.76
C PRO A 6 32.57 -2.61 12.98
N GLY A 7 31.64 -3.25 12.30
CA GLY A 7 31.84 -4.40 11.42
C GLY A 7 32.84 -4.11 10.31
N THR A 8 32.91 -2.86 9.81
CA THR A 8 33.96 -2.41 8.89
C THR A 8 35.36 -2.56 9.48
N VAL A 9 35.54 -2.22 10.77
CA VAL A 9 36.80 -2.41 11.49
C VAL A 9 37.09 -3.90 11.69
N TRP A 10 36.06 -4.71 11.94
CA TRP A 10 36.21 -6.17 12.04
C TRP A 10 36.69 -6.82 10.75
N ILE A 11 36.26 -6.33 9.57
CA ILE A 11 36.78 -6.80 8.29
C ILE A 11 38.29 -6.58 8.22
N PHE A 12 38.77 -5.38 8.57
CA PHE A 12 40.21 -5.09 8.61
C PHE A 12 40.96 -5.94 9.63
N ILE A 13 40.39 -6.16 10.81
CA ILE A 13 40.95 -7.06 11.83
C ILE A 13 41.10 -8.47 11.26
N GLY A 14 40.12 -8.94 10.48
CA GLY A 14 40.19 -10.22 9.79
C GLY A 14 41.31 -10.34 8.76
N PHE A 15 41.78 -9.23 8.19
CA PHE A 15 42.93 -9.19 7.28
C PHE A 15 44.29 -9.07 7.97
N ILE A 16 44.36 -8.87 9.30
CA ILE A 16 45.64 -8.73 10.03
C ILE A 16 46.64 -9.87 9.74
N PRO A 17 46.25 -11.16 9.73
CA PRO A 17 47.18 -12.24 9.39
C PRO A 17 47.85 -12.06 8.02
N TRP A 18 47.08 -11.60 7.03
CA TRP A 18 47.55 -11.34 5.67
C TRP A 18 48.45 -10.11 5.60
N ILE A 19 48.09 -9.04 6.32
CA ILE A 19 48.88 -7.79 6.37
C ILE A 19 50.25 -8.05 7.01
N LEU A 20 50.29 -8.76 8.14
CA LEU A 20 51.54 -9.14 8.81
C LEU A 20 52.43 -9.99 7.91
N TYR A 21 51.82 -10.96 7.22
CA TYR A 21 52.51 -11.81 6.26
C TYR A 21 53.13 -11.00 5.11
N TRP A 22 52.36 -10.12 4.47
CA TRP A 22 52.88 -9.30 3.36
C TRP A 22 53.96 -8.31 3.82
N ALA A 23 53.80 -7.69 4.99
CA ALA A 23 54.77 -6.74 5.54
C ALA A 23 56.14 -7.40 5.84
N LEU A 24 56.13 -8.62 6.39
CA LEU A 24 57.34 -9.33 6.79
C LEU A 24 57.97 -10.15 5.66
N SER A 25 57.17 -10.61 4.68
CA SER A 25 57.68 -11.33 3.52
C SER A 25 58.44 -10.43 2.52
N GLY A 26 58.09 -9.14 2.44
CA GLY A 26 58.75 -8.16 1.56
C GLY A 26 60.26 -8.03 1.78
N PRO A 27 60.74 -7.87 3.03
CA PRO A 27 62.17 -7.88 3.38
C PRO A 27 62.86 -9.25 3.30
N GLY A 28 62.16 -10.32 2.93
CA GLY A 28 62.71 -11.69 2.85
C GLY A 28 62.62 -12.52 4.14
N LEU A 29 61.94 -12.02 5.18
CA LEU A 29 61.74 -12.72 6.47
C LEU A 29 60.56 -13.71 6.38
N TRP A 30 60.69 -14.71 5.50
CA TRP A 30 59.58 -15.61 5.15
C TRP A 30 59.11 -16.46 6.34
N THR A 31 60.01 -17.02 7.14
CA THR A 31 59.68 -17.89 8.28
C THR A 31 58.94 -17.09 9.36
N GLU A 32 59.42 -15.89 9.64
CA GLU A 32 58.83 -14.94 10.57
C GLU A 32 57.46 -14.46 10.07
N ALA A 33 57.34 -14.19 8.77
CA ALA A 33 56.08 -13.79 8.14
C ALA A 33 54.98 -14.87 8.28
N VAL A 34 55.30 -16.14 7.98
CA VAL A 34 54.34 -17.25 8.12
C VAL A 34 53.96 -17.48 9.58
N THR A 35 54.94 -17.43 10.48
CA THR A 35 54.73 -17.66 11.91
C THR A 35 53.87 -16.55 12.53
N ALA A 36 54.13 -15.29 12.16
CA ALA A 36 53.31 -14.15 12.57
C ALA A 36 51.89 -14.23 12.04
N GLY A 37 51.72 -14.58 10.74
CA GLY A 37 50.41 -14.79 10.13
C GLY A 37 49.60 -15.91 10.80
N LEU A 38 50.23 -17.08 11.03
CA LEU A 38 49.60 -18.21 11.72
C LEU A 38 49.22 -17.87 13.16
N THR A 39 50.10 -17.20 13.90
CA THR A 39 49.83 -16.78 15.29
C THR A 39 48.64 -15.83 15.34
N ALA A 40 48.62 -14.81 14.46
CA ALA A 40 47.50 -13.88 14.38
C ALA A 40 46.18 -14.60 13.98
N ALA A 41 46.23 -15.54 13.03
CA ALA A 41 45.07 -16.32 12.62
C ALA A 41 44.51 -17.20 13.75
N LEU A 42 45.39 -17.84 14.54
CA LEU A 42 45.01 -18.64 15.72
C LEU A 42 44.36 -17.78 16.80
N VAL A 43 44.98 -16.64 17.14
CA VAL A 43 44.44 -15.69 18.14
C VAL A 43 43.06 -15.19 17.73
N LEU A 44 42.92 -14.77 16.46
CA LEU A 44 41.66 -14.25 15.95
C LEU A 44 40.56 -15.31 15.94
N ASN A 45 40.86 -16.54 15.48
CA ASN A 45 39.90 -17.63 15.50
C ASN A 45 39.51 -18.01 16.93
N ALA A 46 40.46 -18.13 17.87
CA ALA A 46 40.18 -18.42 19.27
C ALA A 46 39.23 -17.38 19.89
N TYR A 47 39.44 -16.10 19.59
CA TYR A 47 38.54 -15.03 20.00
C TYR A 47 37.13 -15.19 19.41
N ARG A 48 37.01 -15.46 18.09
CA ARG A 48 35.72 -15.64 17.41
C ARG A 48 34.97 -16.89 17.88
N PHE A 49 35.67 -17.99 18.16
CA PHE A 49 35.10 -19.21 18.74
C PHE A 49 34.52 -18.95 20.12
N ARG A 50 35.24 -18.21 20.98
CA ARG A 50 34.75 -17.82 22.32
C ARG A 50 33.46 -17.00 22.24
N GLN A 51 33.35 -16.13 21.24
CA GLN A 51 32.15 -15.30 20.99
C GLN A 51 31.02 -16.05 20.27
N ARG A 52 31.21 -17.32 19.87
CA ARG A 52 30.30 -18.08 18.99
C ARG A 52 29.97 -17.34 17.69
N GLN A 53 30.93 -16.61 17.14
CA GLN A 53 30.80 -15.81 15.92
C GLN A 53 31.84 -16.23 14.89
N VAL A 54 31.83 -17.51 14.51
CA VAL A 54 32.75 -18.04 13.49
C VAL A 54 32.39 -17.45 12.13
N LYS A 55 33.41 -17.05 11.38
CA LYS A 55 33.30 -16.41 10.06
C LYS A 55 34.13 -17.17 9.05
N THR A 56 33.68 -17.19 7.79
CA THR A 56 34.35 -18.00 6.77
C THR A 56 35.76 -17.48 6.45
N MET A 57 35.98 -16.17 6.50
CA MET A 57 37.28 -15.57 6.21
C MET A 57 38.35 -15.99 7.21
N GLU A 58 38.04 -15.96 8.49
CA GLU A 58 38.94 -16.39 9.57
C GLU A 58 39.30 -17.88 9.46
N LEU A 59 38.35 -18.74 9.09
CA LEU A 59 38.61 -20.17 8.88
C LEU A 59 39.51 -20.42 7.68
N VAL A 60 39.24 -19.78 6.53
CA VAL A 60 40.09 -19.93 5.33
C VAL A 60 41.49 -19.38 5.59
N THR A 61 41.58 -18.25 6.29
CA THR A 61 42.86 -17.65 6.67
C THR A 61 43.67 -18.60 7.55
N LEU A 62 43.05 -19.22 8.56
CA LEU A 62 43.71 -20.20 9.41
C LEU A 62 44.18 -21.43 8.60
N ALA A 63 43.30 -21.99 7.76
CA ALA A 63 43.64 -23.15 6.93
C ALA A 63 44.82 -22.84 5.99
N PHE A 64 44.82 -21.67 5.36
CA PHE A 64 45.91 -21.22 4.51
C PHE A 64 47.24 -21.13 5.29
N PHE A 65 47.26 -20.44 6.42
CA PHE A 65 48.50 -20.27 7.19
C PHE A 65 49.00 -21.56 7.84
N VAL A 66 48.12 -22.48 8.23
CA VAL A 66 48.51 -23.83 8.69
C VAL A 66 49.19 -24.61 7.56
N ALA A 67 48.58 -24.64 6.37
CA ALA A 67 49.17 -25.31 5.20
C ALA A 67 50.50 -24.64 4.79
N HIS A 68 50.54 -23.31 4.82
CA HIS A 68 51.72 -22.52 4.50
C HIS A 68 52.89 -22.79 5.46
N PHE A 69 52.60 -22.85 6.77
CA PHE A 69 53.59 -23.17 7.81
C PHE A 69 54.12 -24.59 7.67
N ALA A 70 53.23 -25.57 7.46
CA ALA A 70 53.63 -26.95 7.24
C ALA A 70 54.56 -27.09 6.02
N VAL A 71 54.22 -26.46 4.90
CA VAL A 71 55.03 -26.58 3.67
C VAL A 71 56.34 -25.78 3.74
N THR A 72 56.32 -24.58 4.33
CA THR A 72 57.48 -23.67 4.33
C THR A 72 58.45 -23.95 5.46
N VAL A 73 57.95 -24.25 6.66
CA VAL A 73 58.76 -24.42 7.88
C VAL A 73 59.02 -25.88 8.18
N VAL A 74 58.01 -26.75 8.08
CA VAL A 74 58.16 -28.19 8.43
C VAL A 74 58.79 -28.98 7.29
N LEU A 75 58.32 -28.79 6.05
CA LEU A 75 58.80 -29.51 4.87
C LEU A 75 59.96 -28.81 4.14
N GLY A 76 60.28 -27.57 4.51
CA GLY A 76 61.38 -26.79 3.90
C GLY A 76 61.20 -26.48 2.41
N SER A 77 60.00 -26.59 1.86
CA SER A 77 59.76 -26.43 0.42
C SER A 77 59.79 -24.96 -0.02
N PRO A 78 60.44 -24.64 -1.17
CA PRO A 78 60.46 -23.29 -1.71
C PRO A 78 59.15 -22.89 -2.43
N LEU A 79 58.21 -23.82 -2.61
CA LEU A 79 56.97 -23.64 -3.38
C LEU A 79 56.26 -22.32 -3.06
N PHE A 80 56.12 -22.06 -1.77
CA PHE A 80 55.42 -20.91 -1.25
C PHE A 80 56.25 -19.62 -1.27
N LYS A 81 57.58 -19.71 -1.32
CA LYS A 81 58.47 -18.55 -1.59
C LYS A 81 58.37 -18.13 -3.05
N THR A 82 58.25 -19.09 -3.97
CA THR A 82 58.16 -18.84 -5.41
C THR A 82 56.77 -18.35 -5.82
N CYS A 83 55.71 -19.02 -5.32
CA CYS A 83 54.32 -18.81 -5.76
C CYS A 83 53.45 -18.08 -4.72
N SER A 84 54.03 -17.41 -3.72
CA SER A 84 53.30 -16.75 -2.62
C SER A 84 52.11 -15.91 -3.10
N ALA A 85 52.35 -14.98 -4.03
CA ALA A 85 51.33 -14.06 -4.54
C ALA A 85 50.16 -14.80 -5.23
N VAL A 86 50.48 -15.87 -5.98
CA VAL A 86 49.49 -16.72 -6.65
C VAL A 86 48.65 -17.47 -5.63
N LEU A 87 49.29 -18.14 -4.68
CA LEU A 87 48.61 -18.99 -3.70
C LEU A 87 47.77 -18.17 -2.71
N ALA A 88 48.28 -17.02 -2.26
CA ALA A 88 47.54 -16.09 -1.40
C ALA A 88 46.33 -15.47 -2.13
N GLY A 89 46.54 -14.97 -3.36
CA GLY A 89 45.46 -14.42 -4.18
C GLY A 89 44.40 -15.48 -4.52
N ALA A 90 44.81 -16.70 -4.87
CA ALA A 90 43.91 -17.80 -5.16
C ALA A 90 43.10 -18.24 -3.93
N ALA A 91 43.72 -18.35 -2.75
CA ALA A 91 43.01 -18.68 -1.53
C ALA A 91 41.92 -17.65 -1.19
N LEU A 92 42.26 -16.36 -1.30
CA LEU A 92 41.30 -15.27 -1.06
C LEU A 92 40.20 -15.21 -2.13
N ALA A 93 40.54 -15.49 -3.40
CA ALA A 93 39.58 -15.57 -4.49
C ALA A 93 38.60 -16.74 -4.29
N VAL A 94 39.10 -17.94 -3.97
CA VAL A 94 38.28 -19.12 -3.70
C VAL A 94 37.34 -18.87 -2.53
N MET A 95 37.80 -18.20 -1.48
CA MET A 95 36.93 -17.78 -0.38
C MET A 95 35.84 -16.82 -0.85
N ALA A 96 36.21 -15.74 -1.56
CA ALA A 96 35.26 -14.73 -1.98
C ALA A 96 34.18 -15.31 -2.91
N TRP A 97 34.58 -16.07 -3.92
CA TRP A 97 33.66 -16.76 -4.83
C TRP A 97 32.89 -17.88 -4.14
N GLY A 98 33.54 -18.68 -3.29
CA GLY A 98 32.90 -19.78 -2.57
C GLY A 98 31.82 -19.29 -1.59
N THR A 99 32.08 -18.20 -0.87
CA THR A 99 31.07 -17.59 0.03
C THR A 99 29.90 -16.99 -0.74
N LEU A 100 30.17 -16.41 -1.92
CA LEU A 100 29.12 -15.92 -2.82
C LEU A 100 28.24 -17.07 -3.34
N LEU A 101 28.85 -18.17 -3.79
CA LEU A 101 28.15 -19.37 -4.28
C LEU A 101 27.35 -20.07 -3.18
N ALA A 102 27.86 -20.06 -1.94
CA ALA A 102 27.16 -20.63 -0.77
C ALA A 102 26.00 -19.75 -0.27
N GLY A 103 25.70 -18.62 -0.91
CA GLY A 103 24.61 -17.72 -0.50
C GLY A 103 24.89 -16.93 0.78
N SER A 104 26.15 -16.87 1.23
CA SER A 104 26.56 -16.11 2.41
C SER A 104 27.85 -15.35 2.12
N PRO A 105 27.80 -14.26 1.31
CA PRO A 105 28.97 -13.44 0.98
C PRO A 105 29.75 -13.07 2.24
N PHE A 106 31.08 -13.18 2.23
CA PHE A 106 31.84 -12.95 3.47
C PHE A 106 31.60 -11.53 4.03
N THR A 107 31.44 -10.51 3.19
CA THR A 107 31.14 -9.14 3.63
C THR A 107 29.79 -9.02 4.33
N TYR A 108 28.79 -9.80 3.91
CA TYR A 108 27.48 -9.88 4.57
C TYR A 108 27.61 -10.36 6.01
N GLN A 109 28.48 -11.35 6.27
CA GLN A 109 28.70 -11.87 7.62
C GLN A 109 29.20 -10.78 8.58
N TYR A 110 30.01 -9.83 8.10
CA TYR A 110 30.50 -8.71 8.88
C TYR A 110 29.48 -7.57 8.98
N ALA A 111 28.78 -7.24 7.89
CA ALA A 111 27.78 -6.19 7.86
C ALA A 111 26.62 -6.47 8.85
N CYS A 112 26.26 -7.74 9.08
CA CYS A 112 25.28 -8.13 10.08
C CYS A 112 25.65 -7.71 11.52
N GLU A 113 26.91 -7.39 11.81
CA GLU A 113 27.32 -6.92 13.14
C GLU A 113 26.91 -5.46 13.40
N ASP A 114 26.78 -4.65 12.34
CA ASP A 114 26.45 -3.22 12.41
C ASP A 114 24.95 -2.93 12.26
N TRP A 115 24.23 -3.84 11.61
CA TRP A 115 22.83 -3.64 11.26
C TRP A 115 21.88 -4.47 12.14
N PRO A 116 20.69 -3.93 12.49
CA PRO A 116 19.66 -4.68 13.19
C PRO A 116 19.20 -5.90 12.40
N ARG A 117 18.70 -6.93 13.10
CA ARG A 117 18.34 -8.24 12.52
C ARG A 117 17.26 -8.14 11.45
N GLU A 118 16.43 -7.11 11.52
CA GLU A 118 15.36 -6.80 10.57
C GLU A 118 15.91 -6.53 9.16
N TYR A 119 17.13 -5.98 9.05
CA TYR A 119 17.75 -5.68 7.75
C TYR A 119 18.47 -6.86 7.14
N TRP A 120 18.81 -7.88 7.93
CA TRP A 120 19.65 -9.00 7.46
C TRP A 120 19.00 -9.75 6.30
N ARG A 121 17.66 -9.82 6.29
CA ARG A 121 16.89 -10.49 5.24
C ARG A 121 16.49 -9.59 4.09
N HIS A 122 16.83 -8.29 4.15
CA HIS A 122 16.41 -7.35 3.11
C HIS A 122 17.19 -7.61 1.79
N PRO A 123 16.52 -7.77 0.64
CA PRO A 123 17.18 -8.09 -0.63
C PRO A 123 18.27 -7.09 -1.02
N LEU A 124 18.04 -5.78 -0.78
CA LEU A 124 19.04 -4.74 -1.05
C LEU A 124 20.27 -4.88 -0.15
N PHE A 125 20.10 -5.27 1.11
CA PHE A 125 21.20 -5.46 2.05
C PHE A 125 22.08 -6.65 1.62
N TYR A 126 21.45 -7.77 1.25
CA TYR A 126 22.16 -8.92 0.69
C TYR A 126 22.87 -8.57 -0.63
N ARG A 127 22.16 -7.97 -1.60
CA ARG A 127 22.73 -7.59 -2.91
C ARG A 127 23.93 -6.66 -2.79
N THR A 128 23.85 -5.67 -1.89
CA THR A 128 24.96 -4.74 -1.63
C THR A 128 26.23 -5.50 -1.22
N ASN A 129 26.10 -6.41 -0.25
CA ASN A 129 27.23 -7.20 0.23
C ASN A 129 27.72 -8.22 -0.81
N ALA A 130 26.80 -8.86 -1.56
CA ALA A 130 27.15 -9.76 -2.65
C ALA A 130 28.00 -9.07 -3.73
N LEU A 131 27.64 -7.84 -4.12
CA LEU A 131 28.42 -7.05 -5.08
C LEU A 131 29.81 -6.68 -4.54
N ILE A 132 29.90 -6.29 -3.26
CA ILE A 132 31.21 -5.99 -2.64
C ILE A 132 32.07 -7.25 -2.59
N THR A 133 31.50 -8.41 -2.23
CA THR A 133 32.21 -9.69 -2.24
C THR A 133 32.65 -10.08 -3.65
N ALA A 134 31.83 -9.85 -4.68
CA ALA A 134 32.20 -10.11 -6.07
C ALA A 134 33.34 -9.21 -6.55
N VAL A 135 33.36 -7.92 -6.17
CA VAL A 135 34.48 -7.01 -6.45
C VAL A 135 35.76 -7.51 -5.78
N TRP A 136 35.70 -7.93 -4.52
CA TRP A 136 36.85 -8.54 -3.85
C TRP A 136 37.30 -9.85 -4.51
N GLY A 137 36.36 -10.71 -4.91
CA GLY A 137 36.65 -11.91 -5.68
C GLY A 137 37.39 -11.61 -6.98
N ALA A 138 36.95 -10.59 -7.73
CA ALA A 138 37.61 -10.15 -8.95
C ALA A 138 39.02 -9.58 -8.67
N ILE A 139 39.19 -8.76 -7.63
CA ILE A 139 40.50 -8.22 -7.23
C ILE A 139 41.46 -9.34 -6.85
N PHE A 140 41.01 -10.33 -6.06
CA PHE A 140 41.85 -11.45 -5.65
C PHE A 140 42.22 -12.37 -6.81
N THR A 141 41.27 -12.64 -7.72
CA THR A 141 41.54 -13.39 -8.95
C THR A 141 42.53 -12.64 -9.84
N PHE A 142 42.37 -11.32 -10.00
CA PHE A 142 43.28 -10.48 -10.76
C PHE A 142 44.69 -10.49 -10.16
N ASN A 143 44.81 -10.34 -8.84
CA ASN A 143 46.09 -10.41 -8.14
C ASN A 143 46.77 -11.78 -8.26
N ALA A 144 46.00 -12.87 -8.23
CA ALA A 144 46.53 -14.21 -8.47
C ALA A 144 47.08 -14.35 -9.90
N ALA A 145 46.36 -13.83 -10.90
CA ALA A 145 46.81 -13.83 -12.30
C ALA A 145 48.07 -12.99 -12.51
N LEU A 146 48.16 -11.80 -11.89
CA LEU A 146 49.37 -10.98 -11.90
C LEU A 146 50.55 -11.72 -11.26
N GLY A 147 50.30 -12.46 -10.18
CA GLY A 147 51.30 -13.35 -9.57
C GLY A 147 51.83 -14.41 -10.53
N VAL A 148 50.98 -14.98 -11.39
CA VAL A 148 51.39 -15.95 -12.42
C VAL A 148 52.23 -15.25 -13.49
N LEU A 149 51.80 -14.07 -13.96
CA LEU A 149 52.56 -13.28 -14.94
C LEU A 149 53.94 -12.87 -14.40
N ALA A 150 54.04 -12.58 -13.10
CA ALA A 150 55.30 -12.25 -12.45
C ALA A 150 56.31 -13.42 -12.42
N LEU A 151 55.84 -14.67 -12.57
CA LEU A 151 56.72 -15.83 -12.75
C LEU A 151 57.30 -15.87 -14.18
N ALA A 152 56.55 -15.39 -15.18
CA ALA A 152 56.97 -15.35 -16.57
C ALA A 152 57.83 -14.12 -16.92
N TRP A 153 57.64 -12.99 -16.22
CA TRP A 153 58.38 -11.74 -16.44
C TRP A 153 59.03 -11.21 -15.16
N PRO A 154 60.23 -11.72 -14.80
CA PRO A 154 60.94 -11.32 -13.58
C PRO A 154 61.29 -9.82 -13.53
N GLU A 155 61.56 -9.19 -14.68
CA GLU A 155 61.90 -7.77 -14.77
C GLU A 155 60.74 -6.84 -14.35
N ALA A 156 59.50 -7.31 -14.48
CA ALA A 156 58.30 -6.57 -14.08
C ALA A 156 57.77 -6.99 -12.70
N ARG A 157 58.48 -7.85 -11.96
CA ARG A 157 57.98 -8.48 -10.72
C ARG A 157 57.52 -7.48 -9.67
N LEU A 158 58.26 -6.38 -9.45
CA LEU A 158 57.87 -5.33 -8.50
C LEU A 158 56.50 -4.72 -8.85
N TRP A 159 56.27 -4.44 -10.13
CA TRP A 159 55.01 -3.89 -10.61
C TRP A 159 53.86 -4.89 -10.47
N LEU A 160 54.11 -6.15 -10.85
CA LEU A 160 53.10 -7.21 -10.91
C LEU A 160 52.73 -7.78 -9.54
N THR A 161 53.62 -7.77 -8.55
CA THR A 161 53.35 -8.35 -7.22
C THR A 161 53.15 -7.33 -6.11
N VAL A 162 53.52 -6.05 -6.32
CA VAL A 162 53.42 -5.02 -5.28
C VAL A 162 52.59 -3.83 -5.75
N VAL A 163 52.99 -3.13 -6.82
CA VAL A 163 52.37 -1.84 -7.17
C VAL A 163 50.94 -2.00 -7.66
N VAL A 164 50.73 -2.81 -8.72
CA VAL A 164 49.39 -2.99 -9.31
C VAL A 164 48.44 -3.72 -8.35
N PRO A 165 48.84 -4.80 -7.64
CA PRO A 165 47.98 -5.45 -6.66
C PRO A 165 47.56 -4.56 -5.50
N ASN A 166 48.48 -3.75 -4.94
CA ASN A 166 48.15 -2.84 -3.84
C ASN A 166 47.25 -1.69 -4.31
N ALA A 167 47.43 -1.19 -5.53
CA ALA A 167 46.51 -0.23 -6.13
C ALA A 167 45.10 -0.83 -6.28
N ALA A 168 44.99 -2.10 -6.73
CA ALA A 168 43.72 -2.81 -6.84
C ALA A 168 43.06 -3.04 -5.46
N ILE A 169 43.83 -3.42 -4.44
CA ILE A 169 43.35 -3.54 -3.05
C ILE A 169 42.90 -2.18 -2.52
N GLY A 170 43.67 -1.12 -2.73
CA GLY A 170 43.32 0.25 -2.34
C GLY A 170 42.01 0.72 -2.98
N ALA A 171 41.81 0.43 -4.26
CA ALA A 171 40.55 0.66 -4.96
C ALA A 171 39.40 -0.17 -4.36
N GLY A 172 39.64 -1.44 -4.03
CA GLY A 172 38.66 -2.31 -3.35
C GLY A 172 38.25 -1.80 -1.97
N ILE A 173 39.19 -1.26 -1.19
CA ILE A 173 38.92 -0.63 0.11
C ILE A 173 38.08 0.63 -0.08
N ALA A 174 38.49 1.54 -0.97
CA ALA A 174 37.75 2.77 -1.26
C ALA A 174 36.31 2.46 -1.72
N PHE A 175 36.17 1.47 -2.61
CA PHE A 175 34.86 0.96 -3.04
C PHE A 175 34.05 0.43 -1.85
N SER A 176 34.63 -0.37 -0.98
CA SER A 176 33.94 -0.97 0.18
C SER A 176 33.53 0.06 1.24
N LEU A 177 34.19 1.21 1.32
CA LEU A 177 33.80 2.30 2.23
C LEU A 177 32.67 3.16 1.65
N PHE A 178 32.70 3.43 0.34
CA PHE A 178 31.73 4.30 -0.32
C PHE A 178 30.46 3.57 -0.77
N PHE A 179 30.62 2.43 -1.45
CA PHE A 179 29.54 1.71 -2.12
C PHE A 179 28.37 1.30 -1.22
N PRO A 180 28.56 0.79 0.03
CA PRO A 180 27.44 0.42 0.90
C PRO A 180 26.55 1.61 1.30
N THR A 181 27.07 2.84 1.23
CA THR A 181 26.28 4.05 1.53
C THR A 181 25.62 4.62 0.28
N TRP A 182 26.29 4.55 -0.86
CA TRP A 182 25.80 5.10 -2.12
C TRP A 182 24.80 4.18 -2.81
N TYR A 183 25.11 2.88 -2.97
CA TYR A 183 24.31 1.96 -3.77
C TYR A 183 22.88 1.78 -3.24
N PRO A 184 22.66 1.51 -1.93
CA PRO A 184 21.30 1.44 -1.40
C PRO A 184 20.52 2.74 -1.59
N ARG A 185 21.14 3.89 -1.31
CA ARG A 185 20.49 5.20 -1.51
C ARG A 185 20.11 5.44 -2.96
N HIS A 186 20.98 5.06 -3.90
CA HIS A 186 20.74 5.19 -5.34
C HIS A 186 19.59 4.29 -5.82
N ILE A 187 19.55 3.03 -5.37
CA ILE A 187 18.45 2.11 -5.70
C ILE A 187 17.13 2.60 -5.09
N LEU A 188 17.12 2.98 -3.81
CA LEU A 188 15.93 3.50 -3.15
C LEU A 188 15.44 4.81 -3.78
N ALA A 189 16.34 5.70 -4.20
CA ALA A 189 15.98 6.91 -4.94
C ALA A 189 15.29 6.59 -6.27
N ARG A 190 15.74 5.53 -6.97
CA ARG A 190 15.06 5.05 -8.19
C ARG A 190 13.69 4.45 -7.89
N GLU A 191 13.55 3.68 -6.81
CA GLU A 191 12.26 3.12 -6.37
C GLU A 191 11.26 4.22 -6.01
N ILE A 192 11.69 5.24 -5.27
CA ILE A 192 10.87 6.42 -4.96
C ILE A 192 10.48 7.15 -6.24
N ALA A 193 11.44 7.39 -7.14
CA ALA A 193 11.15 8.06 -8.40
C ALA A 193 10.16 7.28 -9.28
N ALA A 194 10.19 5.96 -9.24
CA ALA A 194 9.26 5.09 -9.97
C ALA A 194 7.82 5.14 -9.45
N ARG A 195 7.58 5.60 -8.20
CA ARG A 195 6.23 5.79 -7.64
C ARG A 195 5.49 6.99 -8.26
N GLU A 196 6.23 7.95 -8.80
CA GLU A 196 5.70 9.08 -9.56
C GLU A 196 6.20 9.02 -11.02
N PRO A 197 5.65 8.08 -11.83
CA PRO A 197 6.14 7.83 -13.18
C PRO A 197 5.86 8.98 -14.16
N TYR A 198 4.95 9.90 -13.81
CA TYR A 198 4.53 10.99 -14.68
C TYR A 198 5.00 12.32 -14.11
N ARG A 199 6.04 12.89 -14.74
CA ARG A 199 6.64 14.16 -14.34
C ARG A 199 6.51 15.15 -15.48
N TRP A 200 5.76 16.20 -15.20
CA TRP A 200 5.57 17.37 -16.04
C TRP A 200 5.45 18.59 -15.12
N SER A 201 5.70 19.77 -15.67
CA SER A 201 5.75 21.03 -14.91
C SER A 201 4.42 21.33 -14.23
N ASP A 202 4.48 21.76 -12.98
CA ASP A 202 3.26 22.10 -12.24
C ASP A 202 2.52 23.28 -12.91
N PRO A 203 1.18 23.26 -12.93
CA PRO A 203 0.39 24.35 -13.50
C PRO A 203 0.63 25.65 -12.72
N VAL A 204 0.74 26.76 -13.46
CA VAL A 204 0.84 28.10 -12.87
C VAL A 204 -0.57 28.68 -12.76
N PHE A 205 -0.97 29.04 -11.53
CA PHE A 205 -2.24 29.69 -11.22
C PHE A 205 -2.03 31.15 -10.81
N GLY A 206 -3.05 31.99 -10.94
CA GLY A 206 -3.03 33.39 -10.50
C GLY A 206 -2.64 34.43 -11.58
N PRO A 207 -2.30 35.68 -11.18
CA PRO A 207 -2.23 36.84 -12.08
C PRO A 207 -1.05 36.81 -13.08
N THR A 208 -0.09 35.91 -12.89
CA THR A 208 1.01 35.67 -13.84
C THR A 208 0.59 34.79 -15.02
N ARG A 209 -0.64 34.29 -15.04
CA ARG A 209 -1.20 33.50 -16.14
C ARG A 209 -1.56 34.42 -17.33
N PRO A 210 -1.23 34.05 -18.58
CA PRO A 210 -1.64 34.82 -19.76
C PRO A 210 -3.16 35.00 -19.81
N ALA A 211 -3.61 36.24 -20.02
CA ALA A 211 -5.04 36.56 -20.09
C ALA A 211 -5.71 35.80 -21.26
N GLY A 212 -6.83 35.12 -20.97
CA GLY A 212 -7.66 34.44 -21.98
C GLY A 212 -7.46 32.93 -22.16
N GLU A 213 -6.51 32.30 -21.48
CA GLU A 213 -6.24 30.85 -21.67
C GLU A 213 -7.20 29.90 -20.92
N ALA A 214 -7.77 30.29 -19.77
CA ALA A 214 -8.85 29.52 -19.15
C ALA A 214 -9.79 30.33 -18.29
N GLU A 215 -11.04 29.88 -18.27
CA GLU A 215 -12.11 30.43 -17.43
C GLU A 215 -11.95 30.01 -15.96
N HIS A 216 -11.44 28.80 -15.72
CA HIS A 216 -11.23 28.20 -14.40
C HIS A 216 -9.76 27.87 -14.18
N ASP A 217 -9.34 27.83 -12.92
CA ASP A 217 -8.03 27.28 -12.58
C ASP A 217 -8.06 25.77 -12.72
N VAL A 218 -9.09 25.14 -12.12
CA VAL A 218 -9.24 23.69 -12.09
C VAL A 218 -10.68 23.30 -12.39
N ILE A 219 -10.86 22.27 -13.22
CA ILE A 219 -12.15 21.61 -13.42
C ILE A 219 -12.09 20.19 -12.84
N VAL A 220 -13.08 19.81 -12.05
CA VAL A 220 -13.24 18.44 -11.53
C VAL A 220 -14.39 17.75 -12.23
N VAL A 221 -14.12 16.61 -12.85
CA VAL A 221 -15.11 15.78 -13.54
C VAL A 221 -15.64 14.72 -12.57
N GLY A 222 -16.88 14.91 -12.11
CA GLY A 222 -17.55 14.05 -11.13
C GLY A 222 -17.44 14.57 -9.70
N ALA A 223 -18.58 14.62 -9.02
CA ALA A 223 -18.74 15.03 -7.63
C ALA A 223 -18.82 13.83 -6.67
N GLY A 224 -18.03 12.77 -6.91
CA GLY A 224 -17.79 11.75 -5.89
C GLY A 224 -16.91 12.30 -4.76
N ILE A 225 -16.86 11.64 -3.60
CA ILE A 225 -16.11 12.13 -2.42
C ILE A 225 -14.64 12.44 -2.72
N GLY A 226 -13.95 11.66 -3.56
CA GLY A 226 -12.59 11.98 -3.97
C GLY A 226 -12.50 13.30 -4.73
N GLY A 227 -13.37 13.53 -5.71
CA GLY A 227 -13.44 14.77 -6.48
C GLY A 227 -13.86 15.98 -5.63
N LEU A 228 -14.87 15.82 -4.77
CA LEU A 228 -15.31 16.84 -3.83
C LEU A 228 -14.22 17.21 -2.81
N THR A 229 -13.48 16.22 -2.30
CA THR A 229 -12.33 16.45 -1.41
C THR A 229 -11.27 17.28 -2.13
N THR A 230 -10.89 16.92 -3.36
CA THR A 230 -9.94 17.68 -4.16
C THR A 230 -10.42 19.11 -4.41
N ALA A 231 -11.66 19.26 -4.86
CA ALA A 231 -12.25 20.55 -5.16
C ALA A 231 -12.33 21.47 -3.93
N ALA A 232 -12.77 20.95 -2.78
CA ALA A 232 -12.90 21.72 -1.55
C ALA A 232 -11.53 22.21 -1.05
N LEU A 233 -10.51 21.35 -1.07
CA LEU A 233 -9.15 21.74 -0.69
C LEU A 233 -8.57 22.80 -1.63
N LEU A 234 -8.74 22.64 -2.95
CA LEU A 234 -8.23 23.60 -3.94
C LEU A 234 -8.96 24.94 -3.89
N ALA A 235 -10.29 24.93 -3.70
CA ALA A 235 -11.08 26.15 -3.52
C ALA A 235 -10.66 26.89 -2.25
N ARG A 236 -10.46 26.18 -1.14
CA ARG A 236 -9.92 26.75 0.11
C ARG A 236 -8.52 27.34 -0.05
N ARG A 237 -7.70 26.81 -0.97
CA ARG A 237 -6.39 27.37 -1.35
C ARG A 237 -6.50 28.58 -2.30
N GLY A 238 -7.72 29.04 -2.60
CA GLY A 238 -8.00 30.24 -3.40
C GLY A 238 -8.06 30.01 -4.91
N LEU A 239 -8.10 28.75 -5.39
CA LEU A 239 -8.25 28.46 -6.82
C LEU A 239 -9.71 28.55 -7.25
N LYS A 240 -9.94 29.04 -8.47
CA LYS A 240 -11.27 29.02 -9.10
C LYS A 240 -11.59 27.63 -9.62
N VAL A 241 -12.40 26.88 -8.86
CA VAL A 241 -12.76 25.48 -9.14
C VAL A 241 -14.18 25.37 -9.70
N LEU A 242 -14.34 24.60 -10.78
CA LEU A 242 -15.64 24.14 -11.27
C LEU A 242 -15.73 22.61 -11.12
N VAL A 243 -16.75 22.11 -10.43
CA VAL A 243 -17.10 20.68 -10.41
C VAL A 243 -18.24 20.44 -11.39
N ALA A 244 -18.09 19.50 -12.31
CA ALA A 244 -19.14 19.09 -13.25
C ALA A 244 -19.62 17.68 -12.90
N GLU A 245 -20.89 17.56 -12.50
CA GLU A 245 -21.52 16.31 -12.08
C GLU A 245 -22.69 15.97 -13.00
N GLN A 246 -22.71 14.73 -13.49
CA GLN A 246 -23.78 14.25 -14.38
C GLN A 246 -25.12 14.05 -13.66
N HIS A 247 -25.07 13.72 -12.37
CA HIS A 247 -26.24 13.49 -11.53
C HIS A 247 -26.87 14.81 -11.08
N HIS A 248 -28.08 14.72 -10.54
CA HIS A 248 -28.80 15.87 -9.98
C HIS A 248 -28.42 16.20 -8.53
N ARG A 249 -27.43 15.48 -7.97
CA ARG A 249 -26.88 15.66 -6.61
C ARG A 249 -25.40 15.28 -6.59
N PRO A 250 -24.58 15.90 -5.72
CA PRO A 250 -23.22 15.46 -5.45
C PRO A 250 -23.22 14.20 -4.56
N GLY A 251 -22.10 13.47 -4.54
CA GLY A 251 -21.83 12.38 -3.59
C GLY A 251 -21.40 11.05 -4.23
N GLY A 252 -21.79 10.78 -5.47
CA GLY A 252 -21.53 9.47 -6.10
C GLY A 252 -22.19 8.35 -5.31
N PHE A 253 -21.42 7.35 -4.85
CA PHE A 253 -21.95 6.30 -3.96
C PHE A 253 -22.28 6.80 -2.53
N CYS A 254 -21.81 7.99 -2.15
CA CYS A 254 -22.11 8.66 -0.88
C CYS A 254 -23.33 9.59 -1.02
N THR A 255 -24.38 9.09 -1.68
CA THR A 255 -25.62 9.82 -1.96
C THR A 255 -26.76 9.18 -1.20
N SER A 256 -27.61 9.99 -0.56
CA SER A 256 -28.86 9.53 0.04
C SER A 256 -30.05 9.96 -0.83
N TRP A 257 -31.11 9.18 -0.81
CA TRP A 257 -32.35 9.46 -1.53
C TRP A 257 -33.57 9.19 -0.66
N GLU A 258 -34.63 9.95 -0.91
CA GLU A 258 -35.83 9.91 -0.10
C GLU A 258 -36.97 9.23 -0.85
N ARG A 259 -37.79 8.48 -0.10
CA ARG A 259 -39.02 7.87 -0.58
C ARG A 259 -40.18 8.22 0.31
N HIS A 260 -41.24 8.75 -0.30
CA HIS A 260 -42.52 8.92 0.36
C HIS A 260 -43.48 7.80 -0.07
N VAL A 261 -44.10 7.15 0.91
CA VAL A 261 -45.07 6.09 0.70
C VAL A 261 -46.36 6.44 1.42
N ARG A 262 -47.51 6.01 0.88
CA ARG A 262 -48.79 6.11 1.55
C ARG A 262 -49.22 4.72 2.02
N ARG A 263 -49.50 4.58 3.32
CA ARG A 263 -50.04 3.36 3.92
C ARG A 263 -51.07 3.79 4.97
N ASP A 264 -52.25 3.18 4.94
CA ASP A 264 -53.35 3.46 5.88
C ASP A 264 -53.73 4.95 6.01
N GLY A 265 -53.61 5.70 4.90
CA GLY A 265 -53.91 7.13 4.86
C GLY A 265 -52.77 8.05 5.34
N GLU A 266 -51.72 7.50 5.94
CA GLU A 266 -50.56 8.23 6.42
C GLU A 266 -49.47 8.35 5.35
N ARG A 267 -48.70 9.44 5.38
CA ARG A 267 -47.55 9.66 4.50
C ARG A 267 -46.26 9.38 5.27
N LEU A 268 -45.62 8.28 4.92
CA LEU A 268 -44.38 7.81 5.52
C LEU A 268 -43.18 8.27 4.69
N ARG A 269 -42.12 8.76 5.34
CA ARG A 269 -40.86 9.19 4.70
C ARG A 269 -39.73 8.27 5.13
N TYR A 270 -39.06 7.65 4.16
CA TYR A 270 -37.85 6.84 4.36
C TYR A 270 -36.68 7.48 3.61
N VAL A 271 -35.49 7.39 4.19
CA VAL A 271 -34.23 7.83 3.58
C VAL A 271 -33.30 6.63 3.46
N PHE A 272 -32.75 6.42 2.28
CA PHE A 272 -31.84 5.31 1.97
C PHE A 272 -30.52 5.84 1.41
N ASP A 273 -29.41 5.17 1.73
CA ASP A 273 -28.10 5.45 1.16
C ASP A 273 -27.81 4.57 -0.06
N ALA A 274 -27.12 5.13 -1.05
CA ALA A 274 -26.76 4.39 -2.26
C ALA A 274 -25.67 3.32 -2.02
N GLY A 275 -24.81 3.50 -1.02
CA GLY A 275 -23.72 2.54 -0.75
C GLY A 275 -22.95 2.72 0.56
N VAL A 276 -22.88 3.94 1.11
CA VAL A 276 -22.09 4.21 2.33
C VAL A 276 -22.97 4.08 3.56
N HIS A 277 -22.63 3.13 4.43
CA HIS A 277 -23.35 2.87 5.69
C HIS A 277 -22.42 2.88 6.91
N ASP A 278 -21.11 3.00 6.69
CA ASP A 278 -20.09 3.03 7.72
C ASP A 278 -18.83 3.72 7.19
N VAL A 279 -18.19 4.55 8.02
CA VAL A 279 -17.04 5.39 7.67
C VAL A 279 -15.93 5.22 8.70
N SER A 280 -14.78 4.72 8.24
CA SER A 280 -13.52 4.70 8.99
C SER A 280 -12.73 6.01 8.81
N GLY A 281 -11.59 6.12 9.50
CA GLY A 281 -10.70 7.26 9.38
C GLY A 281 -11.13 8.50 10.17
N LEU A 282 -12.04 8.33 11.14
CA LEU A 282 -12.41 9.36 12.11
C LEU A 282 -11.65 9.27 13.45
N GLY A 283 -10.69 8.35 13.58
CA GLY A 283 -9.74 8.36 14.69
C GLY A 283 -8.92 9.66 14.76
N PRO A 284 -8.18 9.92 15.85
CA PRO A 284 -7.44 11.18 16.04
C PRO A 284 -6.45 11.50 14.91
N ARG A 285 -5.83 10.46 14.34
CA ARG A 285 -4.89 10.51 13.21
C ARG A 285 -5.54 10.08 11.88
N GLY A 286 -6.85 9.89 11.86
CA GLY A 286 -7.59 9.41 10.71
C GLY A 286 -7.61 10.44 9.55
N PRO A 287 -7.57 10.00 8.28
CA PRO A 287 -7.58 10.89 7.12
C PRO A 287 -8.84 11.74 7.02
N VAL A 288 -9.99 11.19 7.39
CA VAL A 288 -11.27 11.94 7.39
C VAL A 288 -11.23 13.03 8.47
N THR A 289 -10.79 12.71 9.69
CA THR A 289 -10.59 13.72 10.75
C THR A 289 -9.65 14.84 10.31
N ASN A 290 -8.54 14.50 9.65
CA ASN A 290 -7.60 15.49 9.14
C ASN A 290 -8.22 16.36 8.05
N LEU A 291 -9.01 15.78 7.13
CA LEU A 291 -9.75 16.56 6.12
C LEU A 291 -10.72 17.54 6.78
N LEU A 292 -11.55 17.07 7.70
CA LEU A 292 -12.53 17.91 8.41
C LEU A 292 -11.84 19.08 9.13
N ARG A 293 -10.68 18.82 9.75
CA ARG A 293 -9.87 19.85 10.41
C ARG A 293 -9.30 20.84 9.40
N ARG A 294 -8.73 20.37 8.29
CA ARG A 294 -8.14 21.23 7.24
C ARG A 294 -9.17 22.12 6.57
N LEU A 295 -10.40 21.63 6.42
CA LEU A 295 -11.50 22.40 5.85
C LEU A 295 -12.28 23.21 6.91
N GLU A 296 -11.98 23.05 8.20
CA GLU A 296 -12.70 23.66 9.33
C GLU A 296 -14.22 23.42 9.29
N ILE A 297 -14.59 22.15 9.10
CA ILE A 297 -15.99 21.71 9.00
C ILE A 297 -16.34 20.60 10.01
N GLY A 298 -15.50 20.37 11.00
CA GLY A 298 -15.69 19.29 11.98
C GLY A 298 -16.96 19.46 12.82
N ASP A 299 -17.37 20.68 13.08
CA ASP A 299 -18.59 21.06 13.81
C ASP A 299 -19.86 21.09 12.93
N ARG A 300 -19.70 21.03 11.61
CA ARG A 300 -20.82 21.00 10.64
C ARG A 300 -21.41 19.60 10.43
N LEU A 301 -20.77 18.56 10.99
CA LEU A 301 -21.19 17.17 10.85
C LEU A 301 -21.27 16.51 12.24
N GLU A 302 -22.45 15.98 12.57
CA GLU A 302 -22.61 15.10 13.72
C GLU A 302 -22.33 13.66 13.29
N TRP A 303 -21.34 13.02 13.92
CA TRP A 303 -20.96 11.64 13.67
C TRP A 303 -21.41 10.75 14.82
N ARG A 304 -22.05 9.62 14.50
CA ARG A 304 -22.47 8.63 15.49
C ARG A 304 -21.79 7.30 15.23
N ARG A 305 -21.36 6.65 16.31
CA ARG A 305 -20.67 5.36 16.23
C ARG A 305 -21.63 4.28 15.72
N VAL A 306 -21.14 3.45 14.82
CA VAL A 306 -21.86 2.32 14.22
C VAL A 306 -21.52 1.05 15.00
N GLY A 307 -22.54 0.27 15.33
CA GLY A 307 -22.40 -1.07 15.89
C GLY A 307 -22.33 -2.13 14.80
N HIS A 308 -21.56 -3.19 15.05
CA HIS A 308 -21.36 -4.30 14.12
C HIS A 308 -21.81 -5.61 14.73
N GLU A 309 -22.43 -6.46 13.91
CA GLU A 309 -22.82 -7.81 14.27
C GLU A 309 -22.46 -8.79 13.17
N TYR A 310 -22.02 -9.97 13.55
CA TYR A 310 -21.65 -11.05 12.66
C TYR A 310 -22.47 -12.29 12.98
N VAL A 311 -23.08 -12.88 11.96
CA VAL A 311 -23.88 -14.10 12.07
C VAL A 311 -23.32 -15.13 11.09
N LEU A 312 -22.68 -16.17 11.63
CA LEU A 312 -22.11 -17.31 10.92
C LEU A 312 -22.75 -18.60 11.44
N PRO A 313 -22.60 -19.74 10.74
CA PRO A 313 -23.09 -21.02 11.23
C PRO A 313 -22.48 -21.36 12.61
N GLY A 314 -23.32 -21.52 13.63
CA GLY A 314 -22.89 -21.80 15.00
C GLY A 314 -22.09 -20.67 15.70
N PHE A 315 -22.08 -19.46 15.14
CA PHE A 315 -21.33 -18.32 15.67
C PHE A 315 -22.08 -17.01 15.42
N ARG A 316 -22.47 -16.33 16.50
CA ARG A 316 -23.06 -14.98 16.45
C ARG A 316 -22.29 -14.08 17.40
N LEU A 317 -21.90 -12.90 16.93
CA LEU A 317 -21.09 -11.95 17.68
C LEU A 317 -21.55 -10.52 17.41
N LYS A 318 -22.10 -9.85 18.43
CA LYS A 318 -22.18 -8.40 18.48
C LYS A 318 -20.81 -7.88 18.89
N VAL A 319 -20.17 -7.06 18.06
CA VAL A 319 -18.82 -6.56 18.32
C VAL A 319 -18.88 -5.60 19.51
N PRO A 320 -18.05 -5.83 20.54
CA PRO A 320 -17.97 -4.91 21.67
C PRO A 320 -17.49 -3.50 21.30
N GLY A 321 -17.58 -2.58 22.26
CA GLY A 321 -17.21 -1.18 22.05
C GLY A 321 -15.71 -0.96 21.83
N THR A 322 -14.85 -1.89 22.28
CA THR A 322 -13.40 -1.76 22.15
C THR A 322 -12.73 -3.04 21.62
N ALA A 323 -11.53 -2.87 21.06
CA ALA A 323 -10.72 -3.97 20.57
C ALA A 323 -10.31 -4.95 21.68
N GLU A 324 -10.04 -4.45 22.90
CA GLU A 324 -9.67 -5.29 24.05
C GLU A 324 -10.83 -6.21 24.46
N GLU A 325 -12.06 -5.69 24.45
CA GLU A 325 -13.26 -6.48 24.72
C GLU A 325 -13.51 -7.51 23.63
N LEU A 326 -13.36 -7.12 22.35
CA LEU A 326 -13.43 -8.05 21.23
C LEU A 326 -12.42 -9.20 21.38
N VAL A 327 -11.16 -8.88 21.73
CA VAL A 327 -10.13 -9.88 22.01
C VAL A 327 -10.57 -10.82 23.14
N ARG A 328 -11.10 -10.30 24.26
CA ARG A 328 -11.59 -11.15 25.37
C ARG A 328 -12.72 -12.08 24.95
N VAL A 329 -13.68 -11.60 24.15
CA VAL A 329 -14.79 -12.42 23.65
C VAL A 329 -14.27 -13.52 22.73
N LEU A 330 -13.37 -13.20 21.81
CA LEU A 330 -12.76 -14.19 20.92
C LEU A 330 -11.92 -15.21 21.70
N GLN A 331 -11.16 -14.78 22.70
CA GLN A 331 -10.37 -15.66 23.57
C GLN A 331 -11.26 -16.65 24.36
N ALA A 332 -12.40 -16.19 24.87
CA ALA A 332 -13.36 -17.05 25.55
C ALA A 332 -13.98 -18.09 24.60
N ARG A 333 -14.22 -17.70 23.33
CA ARG A 333 -14.80 -18.58 22.32
C ARG A 333 -13.81 -19.59 21.74
N PHE A 334 -12.55 -19.20 21.58
CA PHE A 334 -11.48 -19.98 20.98
C PHE A 334 -10.30 -20.16 21.96
N PRO A 335 -10.50 -20.89 23.08
CA PRO A 335 -9.52 -20.97 24.16
C PRO A 335 -8.17 -21.59 23.73
N ALA A 336 -8.18 -22.50 22.74
CA ALA A 336 -6.97 -23.11 22.19
C ALA A 336 -6.06 -22.11 21.45
N GLU A 337 -6.59 -20.97 21.01
CA GLU A 337 -5.85 -19.93 20.26
C GLU A 337 -5.78 -18.62 21.04
N ARG A 338 -6.00 -18.65 22.36
CA ARG A 338 -6.09 -17.46 23.22
C ARG A 338 -4.90 -16.51 23.07
N GLU A 339 -3.69 -17.04 23.13
CA GLU A 339 -2.46 -16.26 23.01
C GLU A 339 -2.26 -15.75 21.58
N ALA A 340 -2.58 -16.57 20.58
CA ALA A 340 -2.49 -16.20 19.17
C ALA A 340 -3.45 -15.05 18.81
N ILE A 341 -4.66 -15.03 19.38
CA ILE A 341 -5.63 -13.94 19.21
C ILE A 341 -5.04 -12.63 19.71
N ALA A 342 -4.52 -12.61 20.95
CA ALA A 342 -3.92 -11.41 21.50
C ALA A 342 -2.72 -10.94 20.67
N ALA A 343 -1.86 -11.87 20.24
CA ALA A 343 -0.70 -11.55 19.42
C ALA A 343 -1.08 -11.02 18.04
N PHE A 344 -2.09 -11.60 17.38
CA PHE A 344 -2.57 -11.15 16.08
C PHE A 344 -3.14 -9.73 16.14
N PHE A 345 -4.02 -9.44 17.10
CA PHE A 345 -4.61 -8.11 17.24
C PHE A 345 -3.55 -7.06 17.60
N ALA A 346 -2.58 -7.40 18.46
CA ALA A 346 -1.45 -6.49 18.76
C ALA A 346 -0.58 -6.22 17.52
N GLU A 347 -0.30 -7.24 16.70
CA GLU A 347 0.46 -7.06 15.46
C GLU A 347 -0.32 -6.25 14.42
N MET A 348 -1.62 -6.52 14.24
CA MET A 348 -2.47 -5.78 13.31
C MET A 348 -2.67 -4.32 13.75
N GLU A 349 -2.85 -4.07 15.05
CA GLU A 349 -2.87 -2.71 15.58
C GLU A 349 -1.52 -2.04 15.35
N GLY A 350 -0.40 -2.73 15.60
CA GLY A 350 0.92 -2.20 15.28
C GLY A 350 1.07 -1.79 13.81
N VAL A 351 0.60 -2.63 12.88
CA VAL A 351 0.58 -2.31 11.44
C VAL A 351 -0.28 -1.07 11.18
N TYR A 352 -1.50 -1.03 11.73
CA TYR A 352 -2.39 0.13 11.61
C TYR A 352 -1.71 1.40 12.13
N ARG A 353 -1.22 1.42 13.37
CA ARG A 353 -0.59 2.61 13.97
C ARG A 353 0.67 3.05 13.23
N ASP A 354 1.46 2.12 12.69
CA ASP A 354 2.63 2.41 11.86
C ASP A 354 2.23 3.09 10.54
N LEU A 355 1.21 2.59 9.83
CA LEU A 355 0.77 3.19 8.55
C LEU A 355 0.29 4.64 8.72
N TYR A 356 -0.32 4.96 9.87
CA TYR A 356 -0.82 6.30 10.19
C TYR A 356 0.15 7.10 11.08
N ALA A 357 1.41 6.67 11.20
CA ALA A 357 2.42 7.42 11.94
C ALA A 357 2.89 8.65 11.14
N GLY A 358 2.90 9.82 11.77
CA GLY A 358 3.43 11.05 11.19
C GLY A 358 2.61 11.64 10.04
N VAL A 359 1.34 11.24 9.92
CA VAL A 359 0.39 11.75 8.90
C VAL A 359 0.09 13.24 9.06
N GLU A 360 0.36 13.81 10.24
CA GLU A 360 0.26 15.25 10.49
C GLU A 360 1.19 16.05 9.57
N ARG A 361 2.33 15.47 9.19
CA ARG A 361 3.31 16.08 8.28
C ARG A 361 2.92 15.97 6.80
N THR A 362 1.89 15.18 6.49
CA THR A 362 1.45 14.86 5.13
C THR A 362 -0.01 15.22 4.90
N GLY A 363 -0.56 16.15 5.69
CA GLY A 363 -1.93 16.62 5.54
C GLY A 363 -2.99 15.54 5.87
N GLY A 364 -2.65 14.53 6.65
CA GLY A 364 -3.53 13.42 7.02
C GLY A 364 -3.46 12.21 6.09
N VAL A 365 -2.51 12.17 5.16
CA VAL A 365 -2.37 11.05 4.21
C VAL A 365 -1.30 10.06 4.69
N PRO A 366 -1.64 8.78 4.94
CA PRO A 366 -0.67 7.70 5.07
C PRO A 366 0.23 7.66 3.83
N CYS A 367 1.48 8.07 3.99
CA CYS A 367 2.43 8.13 2.90
C CYS A 367 3.55 7.12 3.15
N PRO A 368 3.93 6.32 2.13
CA PRO A 368 5.17 5.58 2.22
C PRO A 368 6.35 6.56 2.29
N PRO A 369 7.53 6.11 2.76
CA PRO A 369 8.74 6.93 2.82
C PRO A 369 9.04 7.65 1.50
N ARG A 370 9.35 8.96 1.57
CA ARG A 370 9.57 9.84 0.40
C ARG A 370 11.03 10.10 0.11
N THR A 371 11.93 9.80 1.06
CA THR A 371 13.37 9.92 0.86
C THR A 371 14.09 8.60 1.06
N PRO A 372 15.27 8.39 0.43
CA PRO A 372 16.09 7.21 0.69
C PRO A 372 16.46 7.06 2.16
N GLY A 373 16.64 8.18 2.88
CA GLY A 373 16.91 8.19 4.32
C GLY A 373 15.74 7.65 5.14
N GLU A 374 14.52 8.06 4.83
CA GLU A 374 13.32 7.53 5.49
C GLU A 374 13.11 6.05 5.19
N MET A 375 13.33 5.61 3.94
CA MET A 375 13.26 4.18 3.58
C MET A 375 14.27 3.35 4.37
N LEU A 376 15.50 3.83 4.52
CA LEU A 376 16.53 3.19 5.33
C LEU A 376 16.26 3.24 6.83
N ALA A 377 15.38 4.11 7.31
CA ALA A 377 14.96 4.17 8.71
C ALA A 377 13.67 3.37 8.97
N TYR A 378 12.88 3.10 7.94
CA TYR A 378 11.52 2.57 8.03
C TYR A 378 11.40 1.27 8.83
N PRO A 379 12.26 0.25 8.67
CA PRO A 379 12.22 -0.94 9.53
C PRO A 379 12.39 -0.69 11.04
N ARG A 380 13.04 0.43 11.42
CA ARG A 380 13.22 0.81 12.83
C ARG A 380 12.06 1.67 13.33
N THR A 381 11.55 2.57 12.48
CA THR A 381 10.49 3.52 12.85
C THR A 381 9.09 2.94 12.70
N HIS A 382 8.90 1.96 11.82
CA HIS A 382 7.64 1.32 11.48
C HIS A 382 7.82 -0.22 11.39
N PRO A 383 8.23 -0.88 12.49
CA PRO A 383 8.65 -2.28 12.47
C PRO A 383 7.51 -3.26 12.16
N TYR A 384 6.26 -2.94 12.48
CA TYR A 384 5.11 -3.80 12.20
C TYR A 384 4.70 -3.67 10.73
N ALA A 385 4.56 -2.44 10.23
CA ALA A 385 4.25 -2.23 8.82
C ALA A 385 5.35 -2.82 7.92
N PHE A 386 6.63 -2.59 8.23
CA PHE A 386 7.74 -3.18 7.46
C PHE A 386 7.68 -4.73 7.39
N ARG A 387 7.21 -5.37 8.46
CA ARG A 387 7.12 -6.84 8.52
C ARG A 387 5.99 -7.40 7.68
N TRP A 388 4.87 -6.70 7.58
CA TRP A 388 3.62 -7.26 7.06
C TRP A 388 3.06 -6.59 5.82
N MET A 389 3.40 -5.33 5.53
CA MET A 389 2.65 -4.48 4.60
C MET A 389 2.47 -5.06 3.20
N ASP A 390 3.49 -5.74 2.67
CA ASP A 390 3.49 -6.32 1.32
C ASP A 390 3.08 -7.80 1.29
N LEU A 391 2.84 -8.41 2.46
CA LEU A 391 2.43 -9.82 2.53
C LEU A 391 0.91 -9.95 2.31
N PRO A 392 0.45 -10.99 1.60
CA PRO A 392 -0.98 -11.29 1.50
C PRO A 392 -1.59 -11.48 2.89
N TYR A 393 -2.74 -10.88 3.14
CA TYR A 393 -3.43 -10.96 4.43
C TYR A 393 -3.72 -12.41 4.87
N PRO A 394 -4.12 -13.34 3.99
CA PRO A 394 -4.28 -14.74 4.39
C PRO A 394 -3.00 -15.38 4.94
N VAL A 395 -1.81 -14.97 4.47
CA VAL A 395 -0.53 -15.47 5.01
C VAL A 395 -0.35 -15.03 6.47
N MET A 396 -0.82 -13.84 6.83
CA MET A 396 -0.84 -13.40 8.22
C MET A 396 -1.78 -14.26 9.05
N LEU A 397 -3.00 -14.53 8.56
CA LEU A 397 -3.96 -15.39 9.26
C LEU A 397 -3.43 -16.82 9.48
N GLU A 398 -2.82 -17.42 8.46
CA GLU A 398 -2.20 -18.76 8.55
C GLU A 398 -1.06 -18.83 9.58
N ARG A 399 -0.38 -17.71 9.81
CA ARG A 399 0.70 -17.65 10.80
C ARG A 399 0.20 -17.66 12.24
N PHE A 400 -0.98 -17.10 12.51
CA PHE A 400 -1.52 -17.01 13.87
C PHE A 400 -2.54 -18.09 14.18
N PHE A 401 -3.32 -18.55 13.20
CA PHE A 401 -4.50 -19.36 13.46
C PHE A 401 -4.47 -20.69 12.69
N GLN A 402 -5.09 -21.69 13.28
CA GLN A 402 -5.46 -22.97 12.70
C GLN A 402 -6.99 -23.10 12.60
N ASN A 403 -7.75 -22.47 13.50
CA ASN A 403 -9.21 -22.55 13.52
C ASN A 403 -9.85 -21.88 12.30
N ALA A 404 -10.53 -22.68 11.47
CA ALA A 404 -11.17 -22.21 10.25
C ALA A 404 -12.32 -21.20 10.49
N SER A 405 -13.05 -21.33 11.60
CA SER A 405 -14.16 -20.40 11.92
C SER A 405 -13.65 -19.01 12.31
N LEU A 406 -12.57 -18.96 13.10
CA LEU A 406 -11.92 -17.69 13.45
C LEU A 406 -11.32 -17.00 12.20
N LYS A 407 -10.64 -17.76 11.34
CA LYS A 407 -10.14 -17.23 10.05
C LYS A 407 -11.28 -16.68 9.19
N ARG A 408 -12.39 -17.43 9.07
CA ARG A 408 -13.57 -16.99 8.31
C ARG A 408 -14.13 -15.68 8.85
N PHE A 409 -14.27 -15.55 10.17
CA PHE A 409 -14.69 -14.29 10.82
C PHE A 409 -13.77 -13.12 10.47
N LEU A 410 -12.45 -13.31 10.57
CA LEU A 410 -11.47 -12.26 10.27
C LEU A 410 -11.35 -11.92 8.78
N LEU A 411 -11.84 -12.79 7.89
CA LEU A 411 -11.94 -12.55 6.46
C LEU A 411 -13.21 -11.79 6.07
N LEU A 412 -14.23 -11.69 6.93
CA LEU A 412 -15.49 -11.02 6.56
C LEU A 412 -15.31 -9.55 6.21
N LEU A 413 -14.34 -8.88 6.85
CA LEU A 413 -14.00 -7.50 6.55
C LEU A 413 -13.54 -7.32 5.09
N THR A 414 -13.03 -8.34 4.41
CA THR A 414 -12.59 -8.18 3.01
C THR A 414 -13.71 -7.74 2.09
N GLY A 415 -14.98 -8.00 2.46
CA GLY A 415 -16.16 -7.54 1.73
C GLY A 415 -16.23 -6.02 1.52
N TYR A 416 -15.54 -5.22 2.34
CA TYR A 416 -15.41 -3.77 2.19
C TYR A 416 -14.47 -3.35 1.04
N LEU A 417 -13.66 -4.27 0.52
CA LEU A 417 -12.68 -4.00 -0.55
C LEU A 417 -12.85 -4.90 -1.77
N GLY A 418 -13.61 -6.00 -1.65
CA GLY A 418 -13.95 -6.87 -2.76
C GLY A 418 -14.31 -8.30 -2.33
N ASP A 419 -14.26 -9.21 -3.29
CA ASP A 419 -14.60 -10.63 -3.17
C ASP A 419 -13.39 -11.57 -3.31
N ARG A 420 -12.17 -11.02 -3.30
CA ARG A 420 -10.90 -11.73 -3.49
C ARG A 420 -9.94 -11.53 -2.32
N PRO A 421 -10.19 -12.16 -1.17
CA PRO A 421 -9.37 -12.00 0.03
C PRO A 421 -7.88 -12.35 -0.21
N GLU A 422 -7.60 -13.28 -1.12
CA GLU A 422 -6.24 -13.72 -1.49
C GLU A 422 -5.41 -12.66 -2.20
N ALA A 423 -6.06 -11.65 -2.79
CA ALA A 423 -5.41 -10.57 -3.52
C ALA A 423 -5.11 -9.34 -2.63
N LEU A 424 -5.54 -9.34 -1.37
CA LEU A 424 -5.36 -8.23 -0.44
C LEU A 424 -4.12 -8.41 0.43
N THR A 425 -3.34 -7.34 0.59
CA THR A 425 -2.20 -7.32 1.52
C THR A 425 -2.61 -6.94 2.94
N ALA A 426 -1.76 -7.23 3.93
CA ALA A 426 -2.01 -6.79 5.30
C ALA A 426 -2.12 -5.25 5.42
N ALA A 427 -1.37 -4.48 4.62
CA ALA A 427 -1.50 -3.02 4.60
C ALA A 427 -2.85 -2.53 4.06
N GLN A 428 -3.44 -3.24 3.10
CA GLN A 428 -4.79 -2.91 2.60
C GLN A 428 -5.88 -3.26 3.61
N MET A 429 -5.65 -4.30 4.43
CA MET A 429 -6.60 -4.73 5.46
C MET A 429 -6.51 -3.91 6.75
N ALA A 430 -5.33 -3.39 7.11
CA ALA A 430 -5.14 -2.66 8.36
C ALA A 430 -6.12 -1.49 8.57
N PRO A 431 -6.46 -0.65 7.57
CA PRO A 431 -7.49 0.38 7.71
C PRO A 431 -8.87 -0.16 8.10
N LEU A 432 -9.25 -1.35 7.64
CA LEU A 432 -10.52 -1.98 8.00
C LEU A 432 -10.53 -2.46 9.46
N PHE A 433 -9.38 -2.84 10.01
CA PHE A 433 -9.28 -3.08 11.46
C PHE A 433 -9.43 -1.79 12.28
N GLY A 434 -9.30 -0.61 11.65
CA GLY A 434 -9.68 0.66 12.23
C GLY A 434 -11.13 0.70 12.73
N TYR A 435 -12.05 -0.08 12.14
CA TYR A 435 -13.42 -0.23 12.65
C TYR A 435 -13.45 -0.82 14.07
N TYR A 436 -12.49 -1.69 14.41
CA TYR A 436 -12.35 -2.25 15.75
C TYR A 436 -11.50 -1.38 16.68
N PHE A 437 -10.46 -0.72 16.16
CA PHE A 437 -9.53 0.07 16.96
C PHE A 437 -10.04 1.48 17.28
N ASP A 438 -10.51 2.20 16.27
CA ASP A 438 -10.91 3.62 16.38
C ASP A 438 -12.43 3.81 16.18
N GLY A 439 -13.13 2.78 15.67
CA GLY A 439 -14.57 2.75 15.47
C GLY A 439 -15.01 3.06 14.04
N GLY A 440 -16.19 2.57 13.69
CA GLY A 440 -16.95 2.99 12.51
C GLY A 440 -17.98 4.06 12.88
N TYR A 441 -18.24 4.98 11.96
CA TYR A 441 -19.14 6.11 12.19
C TYR A 441 -20.04 6.38 11.01
N TYR A 442 -21.18 6.97 11.30
CA TYR A 442 -22.18 7.37 10.32
C TYR A 442 -22.56 8.85 10.54
N PRO A 443 -22.63 9.66 9.46
CA PRO A 443 -23.04 11.05 9.58
C PRO A 443 -24.56 11.14 9.74
N VAL A 444 -25.01 11.89 10.75
CA VAL A 444 -26.44 12.19 10.94
C VAL A 444 -26.98 12.94 9.72
N GLY A 445 -28.19 12.60 9.28
CA GLY A 445 -28.78 13.08 8.03
C GLY A 445 -28.47 12.20 6.82
N GLY A 446 -27.62 11.19 6.99
CA GLY A 446 -27.30 10.19 5.98
C GLY A 446 -25.99 10.44 5.24
N SER A 447 -25.57 9.48 4.41
CA SER A 447 -24.29 9.56 3.69
C SER A 447 -24.15 10.83 2.84
N GLN A 448 -25.27 11.39 2.38
CA GLN A 448 -25.34 12.67 1.68
C GLN A 448 -24.72 13.85 2.45
N ALA A 449 -24.83 13.88 3.78
CA ALA A 449 -24.42 15.03 4.59
C ALA A 449 -22.94 15.41 4.36
N LEU A 450 -22.05 14.42 4.23
CA LEU A 450 -20.65 14.65 3.92
C LEU A 450 -20.47 15.29 2.54
N ALA A 451 -21.19 14.80 1.52
CA ALA A 451 -21.10 15.32 0.16
C ALA A 451 -21.63 16.76 0.08
N ASP A 452 -22.74 17.06 0.75
CA ASP A 452 -23.34 18.39 0.79
C ASP A 452 -22.41 19.39 1.49
N VAL A 453 -21.83 19.04 2.64
CA VAL A 453 -20.88 19.93 3.33
C VAL A 453 -19.63 20.20 2.49
N LEU A 454 -19.10 19.20 1.77
CA LEU A 454 -17.97 19.42 0.87
C LEU A 454 -18.34 20.31 -0.32
N ALA A 455 -19.54 20.15 -0.88
CA ALA A 455 -20.05 21.02 -1.94
C ALA A 455 -20.19 22.47 -1.44
N ASP A 456 -20.74 22.67 -0.25
CA ASP A 456 -20.88 23.99 0.37
C ASP A 456 -19.52 24.66 0.58
N VAL A 457 -18.49 23.92 1.00
CA VAL A 457 -17.13 24.47 1.16
C VAL A 457 -16.60 24.99 -0.17
N ILE A 458 -16.85 24.29 -1.28
CA ILE A 458 -16.42 24.72 -2.62
C ILE A 458 -17.10 26.05 -2.97
N GLU A 459 -18.42 26.13 -2.80
CA GLU A 459 -19.20 27.33 -3.13
C GLU A 459 -18.86 28.52 -2.21
N ALA A 460 -18.67 28.27 -0.91
CA ALA A 460 -18.27 29.28 0.06
C ALA A 460 -16.90 29.91 -0.24
N HIS A 461 -16.02 29.20 -0.96
CA HIS A 461 -14.72 29.68 -1.39
C HIS A 461 -14.69 30.10 -2.87
N GLY A 462 -15.85 30.42 -3.46
CA GLY A 462 -15.97 30.98 -4.81
C GLY A 462 -15.84 29.97 -5.96
N GLY A 463 -15.78 28.67 -5.64
CA GLY A 463 -15.95 27.61 -6.62
C GLY A 463 -17.42 27.42 -7.02
N ARG A 464 -17.68 26.51 -7.96
CA ARG A 464 -19.04 26.19 -8.44
C ARG A 464 -19.24 24.69 -8.59
N VAL A 465 -20.39 24.18 -8.12
CA VAL A 465 -20.80 22.79 -8.35
C VAL A 465 -21.94 22.76 -9.37
N LEU A 466 -21.63 22.37 -10.60
CA LEU A 466 -22.60 22.27 -11.68
C LEU A 466 -23.16 20.85 -11.77
N LEU A 467 -24.41 20.70 -11.35
CA LEU A 467 -25.17 19.44 -11.41
C LEU A 467 -25.85 19.27 -12.77
N ARG A 468 -26.23 18.03 -13.11
CA ARG A 468 -26.82 17.67 -14.42
C ARG A 468 -25.97 18.11 -15.62
N ALA A 469 -24.65 18.16 -15.43
CA ALA A 469 -23.66 18.55 -16.42
C ALA A 469 -22.73 17.37 -16.73
N PRO A 470 -23.21 16.35 -17.45
CA PRO A 470 -22.35 15.26 -17.87
C PRO A 470 -21.25 15.78 -18.79
N VAL A 471 -20.00 15.50 -18.43
CA VAL A 471 -18.84 15.73 -19.30
C VAL A 471 -18.83 14.67 -20.40
N GLU A 472 -18.71 15.11 -21.63
CA GLU A 472 -18.63 14.28 -22.83
C GLU A 472 -17.17 13.99 -23.21
N ARG A 473 -16.31 15.03 -23.16
CA ARG A 473 -14.87 14.90 -23.42
C ARG A 473 -14.03 15.82 -22.53
N ILE A 474 -12.79 15.40 -22.28
CA ILE A 474 -11.72 16.23 -21.75
C ILE A 474 -10.99 16.82 -22.97
N LEU A 475 -10.85 18.14 -23.00
CA LEU A 475 -10.20 18.84 -24.10
C LEU A 475 -8.69 18.65 -23.99
N ILE A 476 -8.07 18.05 -25.01
CA ILE A 476 -6.63 17.86 -25.11
C ILE A 476 -6.06 18.79 -26.19
N GLU A 477 -5.21 19.73 -25.80
CA GLU A 477 -4.54 20.67 -26.70
C GLU A 477 -3.03 20.56 -26.49
N GLY A 478 -2.25 20.25 -27.52
CA GLY A 478 -0.78 20.12 -27.38
C GLY A 478 -0.33 19.02 -26.41
N GLY A 479 -1.11 17.95 -26.26
CA GLY A 479 -0.81 16.83 -25.35
C GLY A 479 -1.13 17.08 -23.87
N ARG A 480 -1.72 18.24 -23.53
CA ARG A 480 -2.13 18.60 -22.18
C ARG A 480 -3.65 18.75 -22.07
N ALA A 481 -4.20 18.46 -20.91
CA ALA A 481 -5.60 18.76 -20.59
C ALA A 481 -5.78 20.28 -20.46
N ALA A 482 -6.76 20.81 -21.19
CA ALA A 482 -7.05 22.25 -21.31
C ALA A 482 -8.48 22.63 -20.89
N GLY A 483 -9.30 21.65 -20.50
CA GLY A 483 -10.70 21.88 -20.12
C GLY A 483 -11.58 20.67 -20.36
N VAL A 484 -12.89 20.91 -20.40
CA VAL A 484 -13.92 19.89 -20.67
C VAL A 484 -14.98 20.41 -21.62
N ILE A 485 -15.63 19.47 -22.30
CA ILE A 485 -16.82 19.69 -23.12
C ILE A 485 -17.98 18.96 -22.43
N LEU A 486 -19.03 19.70 -22.07
CA LEU A 486 -20.26 19.15 -21.50
C LEU A 486 -21.14 18.58 -22.61
N ALA A 487 -22.01 17.63 -22.26
CA ALA A 487 -23.05 17.18 -23.17
C ALA A 487 -23.94 18.37 -23.56
N GLY A 488 -24.11 18.58 -24.86
CA GLY A 488 -24.71 19.80 -25.42
C GLY A 488 -23.70 20.79 -26.00
N GLY A 489 -22.39 20.50 -25.91
CA GLY A 489 -21.33 21.21 -26.63
C GLY A 489 -20.76 22.43 -25.90
N GLN A 490 -21.22 22.74 -24.69
CA GLN A 490 -20.64 23.83 -23.89
C GLN A 490 -19.21 23.49 -23.49
N VAL A 491 -18.28 24.42 -23.72
CA VAL A 491 -16.85 24.25 -23.43
C VAL A 491 -16.46 25.08 -22.21
N HIS A 492 -15.78 24.45 -21.24
CA HIS A 492 -15.15 25.13 -20.11
C HIS A 492 -13.65 24.87 -20.13
N ARG A 493 -12.85 25.95 -20.21
CA ARG A 493 -11.39 25.85 -20.20
C ARG A 493 -10.83 25.91 -18.78
N ALA A 494 -9.73 25.18 -18.54
CA ALA A 494 -9.08 25.05 -17.24
C ALA A 494 -7.54 25.10 -17.35
N GLY A 495 -6.86 25.47 -16.26
CA GLY A 495 -5.41 25.27 -16.13
C GLY A 495 -5.03 23.82 -15.85
N ALA A 496 -5.92 23.08 -15.16
CA ALA A 496 -5.81 21.66 -14.92
C ALA A 496 -7.20 20.99 -14.86
N VAL A 497 -7.24 19.68 -15.11
CA VAL A 497 -8.45 18.87 -15.02
C VAL A 497 -8.22 17.73 -14.03
N ILE A 498 -9.15 17.51 -13.11
CA ILE A 498 -9.19 16.35 -12.21
C ILE A 498 -10.28 15.41 -12.70
N ALA A 499 -9.94 14.17 -13.00
CA ALA A 499 -10.93 13.14 -13.26
C ALA A 499 -11.27 12.39 -11.97
N GLY A 500 -12.48 12.65 -11.45
CA GLY A 500 -13.13 11.90 -10.37
C GLY A 500 -13.97 10.71 -10.87
N ALA A 501 -13.96 10.47 -12.18
CA ALA A 501 -14.75 9.45 -12.85
C ALA A 501 -14.04 8.07 -12.86
N ASP A 502 -14.74 7.05 -13.38
CA ASP A 502 -14.19 5.72 -13.60
C ASP A 502 -12.89 5.80 -14.45
N VAL A 503 -11.82 5.14 -13.99
CA VAL A 503 -10.48 5.22 -14.61
C VAL A 503 -10.50 4.75 -16.06
N ARG A 504 -11.21 3.65 -16.35
CA ARG A 504 -11.27 3.09 -17.71
C ARG A 504 -11.98 4.06 -18.64
N LYS A 505 -13.12 4.60 -18.22
CA LYS A 505 -13.88 5.58 -19.03
C LYS A 505 -13.15 6.91 -19.18
N THR A 506 -12.47 7.36 -18.13
CA THR A 506 -11.65 8.57 -18.16
C THR A 506 -10.66 8.52 -19.32
N PHE A 507 -9.88 7.45 -19.42
CA PHE A 507 -8.86 7.34 -20.45
C PHE A 507 -9.41 6.93 -21.82
N LEU A 508 -10.27 5.91 -21.88
CA LEU A 508 -10.72 5.36 -23.17
C LEU A 508 -11.85 6.16 -23.83
N GLU A 509 -12.65 6.91 -23.05
CA GLU A 509 -13.81 7.66 -23.54
C GLU A 509 -13.62 9.17 -23.42
N LEU A 510 -13.35 9.70 -22.21
CA LEU A 510 -13.31 11.14 -21.98
C LEU A 510 -12.06 11.80 -22.57
N VAL A 511 -10.87 11.20 -22.34
CA VAL A 511 -9.62 11.63 -22.97
C VAL A 511 -9.61 11.21 -24.44
N GLY A 512 -9.93 9.94 -24.72
CA GLY A 512 -9.89 9.36 -26.07
C GLY A 512 -8.57 8.64 -26.34
N ARG A 513 -8.66 7.49 -27.02
CA ARG A 513 -7.53 6.60 -27.33
C ARG A 513 -6.44 7.31 -28.15
N GLU A 514 -6.86 8.23 -29.00
CA GLU A 514 -6.03 9.03 -29.90
C GLU A 514 -5.01 9.93 -29.19
N HIS A 515 -5.23 10.22 -27.90
CA HIS A 515 -4.34 11.06 -27.09
C HIS A 515 -3.42 10.26 -26.16
N LEU A 516 -3.42 8.93 -26.26
CA LEU A 516 -2.71 8.03 -25.35
C LEU A 516 -1.69 7.17 -26.08
N LEU A 517 -0.61 6.82 -25.38
CA LEU A 517 0.36 5.86 -25.90
C LEU A 517 -0.27 4.46 -26.01
N PRO A 518 0.01 3.68 -27.08
CA PRO A 518 -0.58 2.35 -27.28
C PRO A 518 -0.43 1.40 -26.09
N ASP A 519 0.74 1.38 -25.45
CA ASP A 519 0.97 0.52 -24.27
C ASP A 519 0.15 0.95 -23.06
N PHE A 520 -0.11 2.25 -22.92
CA PHE A 520 -0.98 2.75 -21.86
C PHE A 520 -2.44 2.40 -22.13
N VAL A 521 -2.90 2.50 -23.39
CA VAL A 521 -4.24 2.05 -23.80
C VAL A 521 -4.44 0.58 -23.46
N ARG A 522 -3.51 -0.30 -23.86
CA ARG A 522 -3.55 -1.73 -23.54
C ARG A 522 -3.63 -1.97 -22.04
N ARG A 523 -2.79 -1.30 -21.25
CA ARG A 523 -2.82 -1.38 -19.79
C ARG A 523 -4.20 -1.05 -19.22
N ILE A 524 -4.87 -0.01 -19.72
CA ILE A 524 -6.21 0.38 -19.26
C ILE A 524 -7.29 -0.62 -19.73
N GLU A 525 -7.16 -1.19 -20.93
CA GLU A 525 -8.09 -2.21 -21.44
C GLU A 525 -8.02 -3.51 -20.63
N ASP A 526 -6.81 -3.89 -20.22
CA ASP A 526 -6.49 -5.07 -19.42
C ASP A 526 -6.90 -4.93 -17.94
N LEU A 527 -7.20 -3.70 -17.47
CA LEU A 527 -7.70 -3.49 -16.11
C LEU A 527 -9.07 -4.16 -15.94
N GLU A 528 -9.08 -5.19 -15.11
CA GLU A 528 -10.29 -5.80 -14.61
C GLU A 528 -10.95 -4.90 -13.59
N PHE A 529 -12.26 -4.67 -13.74
CA PHE A 529 -13.05 -3.98 -12.73
C PHE A 529 -13.38 -4.94 -11.58
N SER A 530 -13.57 -4.37 -10.39
CA SER A 530 -13.90 -5.09 -9.16
C SER A 530 -15.30 -5.72 -9.19
N THR A 531 -15.62 -6.44 -8.13
CA THR A 531 -16.99 -6.91 -7.86
C THR A 531 -18.00 -5.77 -7.89
N SER A 532 -19.26 -6.12 -8.17
CA SER A 532 -20.40 -5.22 -8.04
C SER A 532 -21.21 -5.62 -6.81
N ALA A 533 -22.41 -5.08 -6.68
CA ALA A 533 -23.35 -5.48 -5.64
C ALA A 533 -24.77 -5.64 -6.18
N PHE A 534 -25.60 -6.28 -5.39
CA PHE A 534 -27.05 -6.23 -5.48
C PHE A 534 -27.60 -5.75 -4.14
N ALA A 535 -28.47 -4.73 -4.19
CA ALA A 535 -29.08 -4.15 -3.00
C ALA A 535 -30.61 -4.25 -3.05
N VAL A 536 -31.25 -4.41 -1.89
CA VAL A 536 -32.70 -4.28 -1.70
C VAL A 536 -32.94 -3.27 -0.59
N PHE A 537 -33.56 -2.15 -0.93
CA PHE A 537 -33.95 -1.09 -0.01
C PHE A 537 -35.35 -1.38 0.49
N LEU A 538 -35.50 -1.51 1.81
CA LEU A 538 -36.74 -1.87 2.49
C LEU A 538 -37.11 -0.80 3.50
N GLY A 539 -38.31 -0.24 3.35
CA GLY A 539 -38.98 0.46 4.44
C GLY A 539 -39.84 -0.55 5.18
N VAL A 540 -39.62 -0.73 6.48
CA VAL A 540 -40.39 -1.66 7.32
C VAL A 540 -41.09 -0.93 8.45
N ASP A 541 -42.16 -1.50 8.99
CA ASP A 541 -43.01 -0.95 10.06
C ASP A 541 -42.61 -1.43 11.48
N PHE A 542 -41.37 -1.90 11.64
CA PHE A 542 -40.77 -2.24 12.92
C PHE A 542 -39.30 -1.83 12.97
N VAL A 543 -38.72 -1.76 14.17
CA VAL A 543 -37.28 -1.57 14.37
C VAL A 543 -36.62 -2.93 14.63
N PRO A 544 -35.74 -3.43 13.75
CA PRO A 544 -35.13 -4.76 13.91
C PRO A 544 -34.17 -4.78 15.09
N ASP A 545 -34.16 -5.85 15.91
CA ASP A 545 -33.15 -6.06 16.96
C ASP A 545 -31.85 -6.66 16.41
N LEU A 546 -31.15 -5.84 15.62
CA LEU A 546 -29.83 -6.13 15.04
C LEU A 546 -28.92 -4.92 15.24
N GLU A 547 -27.60 -5.14 15.25
CA GLU A 547 -26.68 -4.01 15.13
C GLU A 547 -26.81 -3.33 13.75
N PRO A 548 -26.56 -2.00 13.65
CA PRO A 548 -26.76 -1.26 12.41
C PRO A 548 -26.04 -1.84 11.19
N VAL A 549 -24.87 -2.46 11.37
CA VAL A 549 -24.17 -3.21 10.33
C VAL A 549 -24.12 -4.67 10.75
N THR A 550 -24.99 -5.49 10.15
CA THR A 550 -25.03 -6.93 10.42
C THR A 550 -24.58 -7.72 9.19
N LEU A 551 -23.54 -8.55 9.32
CA LEU A 551 -23.03 -9.41 8.26
C LEU A 551 -23.39 -10.87 8.54
N VAL A 552 -24.20 -11.45 7.66
CA VAL A 552 -24.71 -12.82 7.73
C VAL A 552 -24.00 -13.66 6.69
N TYR A 553 -23.49 -14.83 7.07
CA TYR A 553 -23.05 -15.85 6.13
C TYR A 553 -23.66 -17.20 6.48
N THR A 554 -24.09 -17.92 5.45
CA THR A 554 -24.69 -19.25 5.57
C THR A 554 -23.67 -20.36 5.36
N GLU A 555 -24.06 -21.60 5.67
CA GLU A 555 -23.23 -22.79 5.49
C GLU A 555 -22.84 -23.01 4.03
N ASP A 556 -23.76 -22.73 3.10
CA ASP A 556 -23.55 -22.82 1.65
C ASP A 556 -22.72 -21.65 1.06
N GLY A 557 -22.17 -20.78 1.93
CA GLY A 557 -21.23 -19.74 1.53
C GLY A 557 -21.86 -18.44 1.02
N ARG A 558 -23.19 -18.31 1.01
CA ARG A 558 -23.84 -17.02 0.67
C ARG A 558 -23.58 -16.00 1.78
N GLY A 559 -23.33 -14.75 1.38
CA GLY A 559 -23.12 -13.62 2.28
C GLY A 559 -24.22 -12.57 2.08
N LEU A 560 -24.62 -11.92 3.17
CA LEU A 560 -25.61 -10.85 3.19
C LEU A 560 -25.22 -9.80 4.22
N GLY A 561 -25.11 -8.55 3.79
CA GLY A 561 -25.12 -7.40 4.67
C GLY A 561 -26.54 -6.91 4.90
N ILE A 562 -26.90 -6.66 6.15
CA ILE A 562 -28.11 -5.95 6.56
C ILE A 562 -27.66 -4.64 7.18
N MET A 563 -27.88 -3.54 6.47
CA MET A 563 -27.53 -2.20 6.93
C MET A 563 -28.80 -1.49 7.39
N THR A 564 -28.83 -1.02 8.63
CA THR A 564 -29.97 -0.32 9.23
C THR A 564 -29.52 1.05 9.76
N PRO A 565 -29.16 2.00 8.88
CA PRO A 565 -28.67 3.32 9.31
C PRO A 565 -29.68 4.07 10.17
N SER A 566 -30.98 3.79 10.00
CA SER A 566 -32.07 4.33 10.83
C SER A 566 -31.97 3.96 12.32
N ARG A 567 -31.20 2.94 12.69
CA ARG A 567 -30.88 2.66 14.11
C ARG A 567 -29.82 3.60 14.69
N VAL A 568 -28.97 4.18 13.84
CA VAL A 568 -27.96 5.16 14.23
C VAL A 568 -28.55 6.57 14.18
N ASP A 569 -29.32 6.85 13.13
CA ASP A 569 -30.09 8.09 12.96
C ASP A 569 -31.59 7.79 12.78
N PRO A 570 -32.39 7.85 13.86
CA PRO A 570 -33.83 7.64 13.79
C PRO A 570 -34.58 8.58 12.83
N GLY A 571 -33.99 9.70 12.40
CA GLY A 571 -34.60 10.63 11.44
C GLY A 571 -34.71 10.11 10.00
N LEU A 572 -34.08 8.95 9.70
CA LEU A 572 -34.10 8.32 8.38
C LEU A 572 -35.35 7.46 8.12
N ALA A 573 -36.16 7.21 9.14
CA ALA A 573 -37.41 6.46 9.03
C ALA A 573 -38.51 7.07 9.91
N PRO A 574 -39.80 6.75 9.67
CA PRO A 574 -40.88 7.14 10.58
C PRO A 574 -40.68 6.56 12.00
N PRO A 575 -41.27 7.15 13.05
CA PRO A 575 -41.24 6.57 14.39
C PRO A 575 -41.77 5.13 14.40
N GLY A 576 -41.04 4.21 15.03
CA GLY A 576 -41.38 2.78 15.08
C GLY A 576 -41.02 1.98 13.82
N HIS A 577 -40.56 2.65 12.75
CA HIS A 577 -40.20 2.04 11.47
C HIS A 577 -38.68 1.98 11.33
N ALA A 578 -38.19 1.24 10.32
CA ALA A 578 -36.78 1.24 9.94
C ALA A 578 -36.59 1.30 8.42
N ALA A 579 -35.51 1.96 8.00
CA ALA A 579 -34.94 1.88 6.67
C ALA A 579 -33.80 0.85 6.69
N ILE A 580 -33.95 -0.23 5.93
CA ILE A 580 -33.02 -1.36 5.85
C ILE A 580 -32.49 -1.47 4.42
N THR A 581 -31.19 -1.67 4.26
CA THR A 581 -30.56 -2.05 2.99
C THR A 581 -30.01 -3.47 3.13
N LEU A 582 -30.58 -4.40 2.38
CA LEU A 582 -30.00 -5.74 2.18
C LEU A 582 -28.97 -5.64 1.05
N LEU A 583 -27.76 -6.15 1.24
CA LEU A 583 -26.65 -6.02 0.28
C LEU A 583 -25.91 -7.34 0.15
N THR A 584 -25.65 -7.78 -1.09
CA THR A 584 -24.66 -8.82 -1.37
C THR A 584 -23.68 -8.36 -2.43
N LEU A 585 -22.44 -8.83 -2.36
CA LEU A 585 -21.49 -8.68 -3.45
C LEU A 585 -21.90 -9.59 -4.62
N VAL A 586 -21.68 -9.11 -5.84
CA VAL A 586 -21.94 -9.84 -7.08
C VAL A 586 -20.64 -9.92 -7.86
N PRO A 587 -20.01 -11.11 -7.94
CA PRO A 587 -18.74 -11.28 -8.62
C PRO A 587 -18.77 -10.76 -10.05
N ARG A 588 -17.62 -10.28 -10.54
CA ARG A 588 -17.48 -9.68 -11.88
C ARG A 588 -18.15 -10.50 -12.99
N ALA A 589 -17.92 -11.81 -13.00
CA ALA A 589 -18.43 -12.71 -14.04
C ALA A 589 -19.97 -12.75 -14.07
N GLU A 590 -20.62 -12.60 -12.92
CA GLU A 590 -22.08 -12.49 -12.84
C GLU A 590 -22.54 -11.05 -13.11
N ALA A 591 -21.80 -10.05 -12.60
CA ALA A 591 -22.13 -8.64 -12.77
C ALA A 591 -22.30 -8.23 -14.24
N THR A 592 -21.47 -8.77 -15.15
CA THR A 592 -21.55 -8.53 -16.59
C THR A 592 -22.83 -9.07 -17.25
N THR A 593 -23.50 -10.03 -16.61
CA THR A 593 -24.74 -10.62 -17.15
C THR A 593 -25.97 -9.77 -16.87
N TRP A 594 -25.86 -8.71 -16.07
CA TRP A 594 -26.96 -7.81 -15.77
C TRP A 594 -27.04 -6.72 -16.84
N ASP A 595 -28.03 -6.81 -17.73
CA ASP A 595 -28.32 -5.79 -18.74
C ASP A 595 -29.78 -5.36 -18.67
N ARG A 596 -30.00 -4.04 -18.55
CA ARG A 596 -31.34 -3.42 -18.45
C ARG A 596 -32.15 -3.52 -19.74
N ARG A 597 -31.52 -3.87 -20.86
CA ARG A 597 -32.15 -4.04 -22.17
C ARG A 597 -32.77 -5.43 -22.34
N MET A 598 -32.44 -6.38 -21.46
CA MET A 598 -32.97 -7.74 -21.54
C MET A 598 -34.46 -7.77 -21.16
N PRO A 599 -35.33 -8.47 -21.93
CA PRO A 599 -36.78 -8.50 -21.67
C PRO A 599 -37.17 -8.99 -20.27
N ASP A 600 -36.37 -9.90 -19.70
CA ASP A 600 -36.60 -10.51 -18.39
C ASP A 600 -35.89 -9.80 -17.23
N TYR A 601 -35.19 -8.68 -17.48
CA TYR A 601 -34.42 -7.95 -16.47
C TYR A 601 -35.23 -7.65 -15.21
N ALA A 602 -36.46 -7.15 -15.36
CA ALA A 602 -37.31 -6.80 -14.22
C ALA A 602 -37.75 -8.02 -13.41
N ARG A 603 -37.99 -9.16 -14.07
CA ARG A 603 -38.33 -10.43 -13.40
C ARG A 603 -37.11 -10.96 -12.64
N ARG A 604 -35.97 -11.09 -13.32
CA ARG A 604 -34.71 -11.55 -12.71
C ARG A 604 -34.30 -10.70 -11.51
N LYS A 605 -34.45 -9.37 -11.62
CA LYS A 605 -34.16 -8.44 -10.51
C LYS A 605 -35.09 -8.68 -9.31
N ARG A 606 -36.37 -8.92 -9.54
CA ARG A 606 -37.32 -9.26 -8.47
C ARG A 606 -37.01 -10.61 -7.82
N GLU A 607 -36.77 -11.65 -8.61
CA GLU A 607 -36.43 -13.00 -8.12
C GLU A 607 -35.15 -12.97 -7.25
N PHE A 608 -34.13 -12.22 -7.67
CA PHE A 608 -32.91 -12.05 -6.88
C PHE A 608 -33.19 -11.29 -5.56
N GLY A 609 -34.03 -10.25 -5.61
CA GLY A 609 -34.48 -9.53 -4.41
C GLY A 609 -35.27 -10.42 -3.44
N ASP A 610 -36.14 -11.29 -3.96
CA ASP A 610 -36.90 -12.26 -3.17
C ASP A 610 -35.97 -13.23 -2.44
N ALA A 611 -34.93 -13.71 -3.13
CA ALA A 611 -33.92 -14.58 -2.55
C ALA A 611 -33.14 -13.90 -1.41
N LEU A 612 -32.83 -12.59 -1.53
CA LEU A 612 -32.16 -11.84 -0.46
C LEU A 612 -33.08 -11.58 0.75
N ILE A 613 -34.36 -11.31 0.51
CA ILE A 613 -35.35 -11.19 1.60
C ILE A 613 -35.48 -12.52 2.35
N ALA A 614 -35.58 -13.64 1.61
CA ALA A 614 -35.63 -14.97 2.21
C ALA A 614 -34.36 -15.30 3.04
N LEU A 615 -33.20 -14.83 2.58
CA LEU A 615 -31.95 -14.97 3.33
C LEU A 615 -31.94 -14.09 4.61
N ALA A 616 -32.45 -12.87 4.53
CA ALA A 616 -32.59 -11.98 5.68
C ALA A 616 -33.58 -12.55 6.73
N GLU A 617 -34.62 -13.26 6.30
CA GLU A 617 -35.60 -13.91 7.19
C GLU A 617 -35.00 -14.97 8.13
N LEU A 618 -33.78 -15.46 7.84
CA LEU A 618 -33.05 -16.33 8.76
C LEU A 618 -32.67 -15.63 10.08
N VAL A 619 -32.51 -14.31 10.06
CA VAL A 619 -32.16 -13.48 11.23
C VAL A 619 -33.23 -12.45 11.58
N LEU A 620 -34.16 -12.18 10.66
CA LEU A 620 -35.34 -11.32 10.84
C LEU A 620 -36.61 -12.08 10.47
N PRO A 621 -37.10 -13.02 11.32
CA PRO A 621 -38.28 -13.81 11.01
C PRO A 621 -39.50 -12.92 10.72
N GLY A 622 -40.27 -13.25 9.68
CA GLY A 622 -41.46 -12.50 9.29
C GLY A 622 -41.19 -11.18 8.56
N LEU A 623 -39.93 -10.87 8.19
CA LEU A 623 -39.55 -9.62 7.53
C LEU A 623 -40.49 -9.23 6.38
N ARG A 624 -40.90 -10.20 5.55
CA ARG A 624 -41.70 -9.93 4.35
C ARG A 624 -43.08 -9.35 4.63
N GLU A 625 -43.68 -9.71 5.77
CA GLU A 625 -45.02 -9.25 6.18
C GLU A 625 -45.01 -7.77 6.59
N HIS A 626 -43.84 -7.27 6.98
CA HIS A 626 -43.62 -5.93 7.51
C HIS A 626 -43.09 -4.93 6.47
N ILE A 627 -42.94 -5.34 5.20
CA ILE A 627 -42.41 -4.48 4.13
C ILE A 627 -43.48 -3.45 3.70
N VAL A 628 -43.23 -2.18 4.03
CA VAL A 628 -44.02 -1.01 3.57
C VAL A 628 -43.54 -0.53 2.20
N PHE A 629 -42.24 -0.62 1.95
CA PHE A 629 -41.60 -0.15 0.73
C PHE A 629 -40.48 -1.10 0.32
N ARG A 630 -40.32 -1.30 -0.99
CA ARG A 630 -39.25 -2.11 -1.57
C ARG A 630 -38.76 -1.54 -2.89
N GLU A 631 -37.45 -1.45 -3.05
CA GLU A 631 -36.79 -1.17 -4.33
C GLU A 631 -35.44 -1.88 -4.42
N GLU A 632 -35.15 -2.50 -5.55
CA GLU A 632 -33.87 -3.19 -5.77
C GLU A 632 -32.89 -2.34 -6.59
N ALA A 633 -31.59 -2.57 -6.41
CA ALA A 633 -30.52 -2.09 -7.29
C ALA A 633 -29.61 -3.26 -7.68
N SER A 634 -29.44 -3.43 -9.00
CA SER A 634 -28.55 -4.46 -9.57
C SER A 634 -27.22 -3.86 -10.03
N PRO A 635 -26.23 -4.67 -10.46
CA PRO A 635 -25.00 -4.15 -11.07
C PRO A 635 -25.25 -3.13 -12.20
N ALA A 636 -26.23 -3.39 -13.06
CA ALA A 636 -26.65 -2.46 -14.11
C ALA A 636 -27.30 -1.16 -13.59
N THR A 637 -27.85 -1.17 -12.38
CA THR A 637 -28.35 0.03 -11.69
C THR A 637 -27.17 0.89 -11.23
N PHE A 638 -26.17 0.29 -10.58
CA PHE A 638 -24.94 0.98 -10.19
C PHE A 638 -24.18 1.54 -11.40
N ALA A 639 -24.05 0.75 -12.48
CA ALA A 639 -23.43 1.20 -13.74
C ALA A 639 -24.14 2.41 -14.36
N ARG A 640 -25.47 2.52 -14.20
CA ARG A 640 -26.24 3.66 -14.70
C ARG A 640 -26.01 4.91 -13.86
N TYR A 641 -26.18 4.81 -12.54
CA TYR A 641 -26.18 5.98 -11.66
C TYR A 641 -24.77 6.50 -11.37
N ALA A 642 -23.80 5.62 -11.13
CA ALA A 642 -22.42 6.01 -10.83
C ALA A 642 -21.52 6.05 -12.07
N ARG A 643 -22.05 5.66 -13.25
CA ARG A 643 -21.31 5.53 -14.52
C ARG A 643 -20.03 4.69 -14.40
N THR A 644 -19.95 3.74 -13.46
CA THR A 644 -18.78 2.85 -13.32
C THR A 644 -18.77 1.74 -14.37
N THR A 645 -17.57 1.27 -14.72
CA THR A 645 -17.40 0.13 -15.64
C THR A 645 -17.97 -1.14 -15.00
N GLY A 646 -18.90 -1.81 -15.69
CA GLY A 646 -19.52 -3.06 -15.21
C GLY A 646 -20.33 -2.93 -13.92
N GLY A 647 -20.62 -1.71 -13.46
CA GLY A 647 -21.27 -1.49 -12.16
C GLY A 647 -20.37 -1.75 -10.96
N ALA A 648 -19.05 -1.77 -11.17
CA ALA A 648 -18.07 -1.96 -10.09
C ALA A 648 -18.24 -0.90 -9.00
N ILE A 649 -18.16 -1.32 -7.74
CA ILE A 649 -18.30 -0.44 -6.57
C ILE A 649 -16.96 -0.06 -5.94
N TYR A 650 -15.85 -0.73 -6.30
CA TYR A 650 -14.51 -0.51 -5.75
C TYR A 650 -13.44 -0.12 -6.79
N GLY A 651 -13.84 0.26 -8.01
CA GLY A 651 -12.91 0.58 -9.10
C GLY A 651 -12.26 -0.69 -9.70
N PRO A 652 -10.96 -0.68 -10.03
CA PRO A 652 -10.22 -1.88 -10.43
C PRO A 652 -10.28 -3.00 -9.38
N ALA A 653 -10.20 -4.25 -9.81
CA ALA A 653 -10.21 -5.42 -8.92
C ALA A 653 -9.03 -5.41 -7.93
N ALA A 654 -9.19 -6.10 -6.80
CA ALA A 654 -8.10 -6.26 -5.83
C ALA A 654 -6.87 -6.91 -6.48
N GLY A 655 -5.67 -6.46 -6.10
CA GLY A 655 -4.40 -6.90 -6.70
C GLY A 655 -4.05 -6.28 -8.06
N GLN A 656 -4.98 -5.55 -8.71
CA GLN A 656 -4.71 -4.86 -9.97
C GLN A 656 -4.01 -3.51 -9.73
N TRP A 657 -3.35 -3.00 -10.78
CA TRP A 657 -2.74 -1.68 -10.74
C TRP A 657 -3.78 -0.57 -10.57
N ARG A 658 -3.49 0.37 -9.68
CA ARG A 658 -4.24 1.62 -9.51
C ARG A 658 -3.34 2.79 -9.92
N PRO A 659 -3.79 3.70 -10.80
CA PRO A 659 -2.97 4.83 -11.19
C PRO A 659 -2.68 5.76 -10.00
N PRO A 660 -1.55 6.47 -10.01
CA PRO A 660 -1.28 7.55 -9.07
C PRO A 660 -2.13 8.79 -9.41
N ALA A 661 -2.01 9.84 -8.61
CA ALA A 661 -2.78 11.08 -8.80
C ALA A 661 -2.42 11.83 -10.11
N LYS A 662 -1.16 11.84 -10.55
CA LYS A 662 -0.77 12.39 -11.87
C LYS A 662 -0.98 11.33 -12.96
N SER A 663 -1.36 11.76 -14.17
CA SER A 663 -1.54 10.88 -15.33
C SER A 663 -0.48 11.10 -16.41
N PRO A 664 -0.39 10.22 -17.44
CA PRO A 664 0.48 10.44 -18.60
C PRO A 664 0.09 11.67 -19.44
N VAL A 665 -1.15 12.15 -19.34
CA VAL A 665 -1.61 13.37 -20.00
C VAL A 665 -1.26 14.55 -19.10
N GLU A 666 -0.47 15.49 -19.60
CA GLU A 666 -0.05 16.66 -18.83
C GLU A 666 -1.28 17.44 -18.32
N ARG A 667 -1.23 17.91 -17.06
CA ARG A 667 -2.32 18.65 -16.37
C ARG A 667 -3.63 17.88 -16.18
N LEU A 668 -3.67 16.58 -16.48
CA LEU A 668 -4.75 15.68 -16.07
C LEU A 668 -4.33 14.92 -14.81
N TYR A 669 -5.10 15.13 -13.75
CA TYR A 669 -4.97 14.44 -12.47
C TYR A 669 -6.17 13.51 -12.24
N LEU A 670 -6.02 12.56 -11.32
CA LEU A 670 -7.03 11.55 -11.01
C LEU A 670 -7.34 11.54 -9.51
N ALA A 671 -8.60 11.33 -9.16
CA ALA A 671 -9.03 11.15 -7.77
C ALA A 671 -10.17 10.12 -7.69
N GLY A 672 -10.26 9.41 -6.56
CA GLY A 672 -11.41 8.55 -6.22
C GLY A 672 -11.11 7.07 -6.19
N ALA A 673 -12.17 6.26 -6.13
CA ALA A 673 -12.08 4.84 -5.75
C ALA A 673 -11.30 3.96 -6.73
N GLY A 674 -11.08 4.42 -7.97
CA GLY A 674 -10.26 3.71 -8.96
C GLY A 674 -8.77 4.03 -8.90
N VAL A 675 -8.38 5.04 -8.14
CA VAL A 675 -7.03 5.60 -8.04
C VAL A 675 -6.38 5.12 -6.75
N PHE A 676 -5.05 5.17 -6.64
CA PHE A 676 -4.37 4.93 -5.38
C PHE A 676 -4.91 5.89 -4.29
N PRO A 677 -5.16 5.42 -3.05
CA PRO A 677 -4.88 4.08 -2.51
C PRO A 677 -5.96 3.03 -2.77
N GLY A 678 -7.20 3.43 -3.07
CA GLY A 678 -8.28 2.49 -3.37
C GLY A 678 -9.68 3.00 -3.02
N ALA A 679 -10.56 2.06 -2.69
CA ALA A 679 -11.98 2.33 -2.42
C ALA A 679 -12.30 2.40 -0.92
N GLY A 680 -13.50 2.90 -0.61
CA GLY A 680 -13.92 3.27 0.76
C GLY A 680 -13.73 4.76 1.02
N ILE A 681 -14.56 5.35 1.90
CA ILE A 681 -14.59 6.80 2.14
C ILE A 681 -13.23 7.35 2.57
N GLU A 682 -12.58 6.68 3.51
CA GLU A 682 -11.24 7.03 3.97
C GLU A 682 -10.22 7.04 2.82
N ALA A 683 -10.21 5.98 1.99
CA ALA A 683 -9.28 5.85 0.87
C ALA A 683 -9.52 6.89 -0.23
N VAL A 684 -10.78 7.24 -0.53
CA VAL A 684 -11.08 8.27 -1.53
C VAL A 684 -10.81 9.67 -1.02
N VAL A 685 -10.93 9.93 0.29
CA VAL A 685 -10.45 11.18 0.91
C VAL A 685 -8.94 11.30 0.78
N ILE A 686 -8.19 10.22 1.02
CA ILE A 686 -6.74 10.19 0.78
C ILE A 686 -6.45 10.49 -0.70
N SER A 687 -7.13 9.80 -1.62
CA SER A 687 -6.94 9.99 -3.07
C SER A 687 -7.21 11.44 -3.49
N GLY A 688 -8.30 12.03 -2.99
CA GLY A 688 -8.66 13.42 -3.29
C GLY A 688 -7.66 14.42 -2.73
N THR A 689 -7.11 14.14 -1.54
CA THR A 689 -6.05 14.96 -0.93
C THR A 689 -4.76 14.90 -1.74
N LEU A 690 -4.33 13.69 -2.14
CA LEU A 690 -3.14 13.50 -2.99
C LEU A 690 -3.28 14.23 -4.32
N ALA A 691 -4.48 14.22 -4.93
CA ALA A 691 -4.74 14.96 -6.16
C ALA A 691 -4.65 16.47 -5.94
N ALA A 692 -5.23 17.01 -4.85
CA ALA A 692 -5.13 18.44 -4.54
C ALA A 692 -3.67 18.87 -4.33
N ASP A 693 -2.90 18.10 -3.56
CA ASP A 693 -1.50 18.40 -3.27
C ASP A 693 -0.61 18.26 -4.53
N ALA A 694 -0.93 17.34 -5.43
CA ALA A 694 -0.23 17.20 -6.70
C ALA A 694 -0.51 18.37 -7.67
N VAL A 695 -1.68 19.00 -7.57
CA VAL A 695 -2.09 20.15 -8.40
C VAL A 695 -1.51 21.45 -7.86
N TYR A 696 -1.70 21.69 -6.57
CA TYR A 696 -1.32 22.93 -5.90
C TYR A 696 -1.01 22.62 -4.43
N PRO A 697 0.27 22.33 -4.10
CA PRO A 697 0.67 21.97 -2.75
C PRO A 697 0.29 23.04 -1.72
N GLU A 698 -0.08 22.62 -0.51
CA GLU A 698 -0.17 23.54 0.63
C GLU A 698 1.21 24.14 0.94
N ARG A 699 1.25 25.46 1.08
CA ARG A 699 2.47 26.23 1.39
C ARG A 699 2.67 26.34 2.89
#